data_AF-A0A8J5WSA3-F1
#
_entry.id   AF-A0A8J5WSA3-F1
#
_cell.length_a   1.000
_cell.length_b   1.000
_cell.length_c   1.000
_cell.angle_alpha   90.00
_cell.angle_beta   90.00
_cell.angle_gamma   90.00
#
_symmetry.space_group_name_H-M   'P 1'
#
loop_
_entity.id
_entity.type
_entity.pdbx_description
1 polymer ?
#
loop_
_entity_poly.entity_id
_entity_poly.type
_entity_poly.pdbx_seq_one_letter_code
_entity_poly.pdbx_strand_id
1 'polypeptide(L)'
;MCKLSMKTPPKDAPSDPIVMRGKILALELLKILLENAGAVFRTSERFLGAIKQYLCLSLLKNCASAHMIVFQLSCSIFISLVSRFRPGLKAEIGVFFPMIILRVLENIAQPNYQAKMIVLRFLEKLCADSQILVDIFINYDCDVHSSNIFERMVNGLLKTAQGPPAGVTTTLVPPQDTTMKSEAMKCLVAILRSMGDWMNMQLRIPDPDSPKLKMSNGVSEAASLEQRRAYKMELQEGISLFNRKPRKGIEFLINANKVGESPEEIAAFLKSASGLNKTMIGDYLGEREDLSLKVMHAYVDSFDFQVMEFDEAIRAFLQGFRLPGEAQKIDRIMEKFAERYCKCNPKAFSSADTAYVLAYSVIMLNTDAHNPMVKNKMSPEDFIRNNRESPMETSDDLIKHMQEQFKEKARMSESVFYPATDVVILKFMVEVCWAPMLAAFSVPLDQSDDEIVISQCLEGFRCAIHVTAAMSMKTQRDAFITSLAKFTSLHSAADIKPKNIEAIKAILLIADEDGNYLQEAWEHILTCVSRFENLHLVGEGAPPDATFFALQQPDLDKSKQAKSSILPVLKKKSPNAGPASKRGSYDSAGVGGKASGVDQMNNVVTSLLEQVGMAEMNRVFARSQKLNSEGIIDFVKALCKVSMEELRSASDPRVFSLTKIVEIAHYNMNRIRLVWSSIWHVLSEFFVTIGCSENLSIAIFAMDSLRQLAMKFLEREELANYNFQNEFMKPFVVVMRKSRAVEIRELIIRCVSQMILARVSHVKSGWKSMFMVFATASRFNKDISLNAIGFLRFCAAKLAEGDIGSSSRLKDNPPSPRLIKDGKQESAVLADKDDHIHFWFPLLAGLSELTFDLRPEIRKSALQVLFDTLRNHGHLFSLPLWEKVFDSVLFPIFDYVRHAIDPSSGSPQGQNVEIDPAELDQDAWLYETCTLALQLVVDLFVKFYDTVNPLLKKVLMLLTSFIKRPHQSLAGIGIAAFVRLMSSAGSVFVDDKWLEVVLSLKEAATETLPDFSYIASEAYLENGTIENGSSSEKREGETQPSEDGTEETSRSRNLYFAIGDAKCRAAVQLLLIQAVMEIYNVYRAQLSSQNTVILFGALHTVATHAHKINSDNDLRSKLQELGSMTQMQDPPLLRLENESYQLCLTILQNIFLDRSPDEGSVEVESHLVALCKEVLEVYLRTANPAQLSGGAQPLGHWLIPVGSSKRRELAARAPLVVSTLQAISGLGDSSFEKNLGQFFPLLAAPGLARWCFNPADTERHPHDF
;
A
#
# COMPACT_ATOMS: atom_id res chain seq x y z
N MET A 1 9.93 73.46 -7.55
CA MET A 1 10.50 72.42 -8.44
C MET A 1 9.51 71.96 -9.51
N CYS A 2 8.37 71.33 -9.20
CA CYS A 2 7.44 70.77 -10.20
C CYS A 2 7.00 71.73 -11.34
N LYS A 3 6.84 73.04 -11.06
CA LYS A 3 6.55 74.04 -12.10
C LYS A 3 7.70 74.23 -13.12
N LEU A 4 8.96 74.06 -12.70
CA LEU A 4 10.15 74.19 -13.55
C LEU A 4 10.33 72.93 -14.42
N SER A 5 10.14 71.74 -13.86
CA SER A 5 10.21 70.47 -14.61
C SER A 5 9.10 70.33 -15.66
N MET A 6 8.02 71.11 -15.56
CA MET A 6 6.93 71.17 -16.54
C MET A 6 7.12 72.20 -17.66
N LYS A 7 8.15 73.06 -17.62
CA LYS A 7 8.41 74.00 -18.72
C LYS A 7 8.72 73.25 -20.02
N THR A 8 8.26 73.80 -21.13
CA THR A 8 8.58 73.40 -22.50
C THR A 8 9.41 74.51 -23.15
N PRO A 9 10.35 74.19 -24.05
CA PRO A 9 10.97 75.20 -24.90
C PRO A 9 9.91 75.95 -25.75
N PRO A 10 10.15 77.21 -26.14
CA PRO A 10 9.30 77.91 -27.11
C PRO A 10 9.22 77.15 -28.45
N LYS A 11 8.10 77.23 -29.17
CA LYS A 11 7.93 76.58 -30.48
C LYS A 11 9.00 77.02 -31.49
N ASP A 12 9.45 78.27 -31.39
CA ASP A 12 10.43 78.89 -32.27
C ASP A 12 11.90 78.61 -31.86
N ALA A 13 12.10 77.99 -30.68
CA ALA A 13 13.41 77.62 -30.14
C ALA A 13 13.35 76.26 -29.43
N PRO A 14 13.04 75.15 -30.14
CA PRO A 14 12.84 73.83 -29.55
C PRO A 14 14.08 73.24 -28.85
N SER A 15 15.24 73.85 -29.05
CA SER A 15 16.55 73.42 -28.55
C SER A 15 17.18 74.34 -27.49
N ASP A 16 16.42 75.24 -26.84
CA ASP A 16 16.92 76.12 -25.75
C ASP A 16 17.65 75.29 -24.66
N PRO A 17 19.00 75.40 -24.56
CA PRO A 17 19.77 74.59 -23.63
C PRO A 17 19.55 74.98 -22.17
N ILE A 18 19.18 76.23 -21.89
CA ILE A 18 19.03 76.76 -20.54
C ILE A 18 17.72 76.27 -19.93
N VAL A 19 16.61 76.34 -20.69
CA VAL A 19 15.31 75.80 -20.25
C VAL A 19 15.39 74.30 -20.04
N MET A 20 16.09 73.56 -20.91
CA MET A 20 16.28 72.12 -20.77
C MET A 20 17.19 71.74 -19.59
N ARG A 21 18.30 72.46 -19.36
CA ARG A 21 19.15 72.26 -18.16
C ARG A 21 18.38 72.53 -16.86
N GLY A 22 17.62 73.63 -16.79
CA GLY A 22 16.79 73.95 -15.62
C GLY A 22 15.70 72.90 -15.35
N LYS A 23 15.16 72.28 -16.41
CA LYS A 23 14.20 71.18 -16.32
C LYS A 23 14.82 69.88 -15.80
N ILE A 24 16.02 69.53 -16.28
CA ILE A 24 16.78 68.35 -15.81
C ILE A 24 17.14 68.52 -14.32
N LEU A 25 17.74 69.64 -13.94
CA LEU A 25 18.09 69.95 -12.55
C LEU A 25 16.87 69.91 -11.61
N ALA A 26 15.71 70.44 -12.06
CA ALA A 26 14.48 70.39 -11.27
C ALA A 26 13.97 68.95 -11.05
N LEU A 27 14.19 68.02 -11.99
CA LEU A 27 13.85 66.61 -11.84
C LEU A 27 14.86 65.86 -10.96
N GLU A 28 16.15 66.17 -11.07
CA GLU A 28 17.20 65.61 -10.20
C GLU A 28 16.97 65.97 -8.73
N LEU A 29 16.66 67.24 -8.44
CA LEU A 29 16.34 67.69 -7.08
C LEU A 29 15.05 67.04 -6.54
N LEU A 30 14.04 66.82 -7.39
CA LEU A 30 12.83 66.07 -7.01
C LEU A 30 13.13 64.59 -6.70
N LYS A 31 13.98 63.94 -7.51
CA LYS A 31 14.46 62.57 -7.26
C LYS A 31 15.16 62.48 -5.90
N ILE A 32 16.15 63.35 -5.66
CA ILE A 32 16.92 63.38 -4.41
C ILE A 32 16.01 63.59 -3.20
N LEU A 33 15.03 64.50 -3.29
CA LEU A 33 14.07 64.76 -2.20
C LEU A 33 13.25 63.52 -1.84
N LEU A 34 12.80 62.75 -2.83
CA LEU A 34 11.99 61.54 -2.60
C LEU A 34 12.84 60.36 -2.13
N GLU A 35 14.04 60.18 -2.67
CA GLU A 35 14.98 59.12 -2.25
C GLU A 35 15.39 59.29 -0.78
N ASN A 36 15.52 60.53 -0.30
CA ASN A 36 15.91 60.87 1.08
C ASN A 36 14.71 61.19 2.01
N ALA A 37 13.47 60.98 1.57
CA ALA A 37 12.30 61.23 2.40
C ALA A 37 12.25 60.29 3.62
N GLY A 38 12.36 60.87 4.82
CA GLY A 38 12.22 60.15 6.09
C GLY A 38 10.79 59.63 6.34
N ALA A 39 10.63 58.74 7.32
CA ALA A 39 9.36 58.04 7.58
C ALA A 39 8.14 58.98 7.72
N VAL A 40 8.30 60.11 8.43
CA VAL A 40 7.25 61.12 8.63
C VAL A 40 6.71 61.70 7.31
N PHE A 41 7.55 61.86 6.29
CA PHE A 41 7.09 62.33 4.98
C PHE A 41 6.33 61.25 4.19
N ARG A 42 6.60 59.96 4.43
CA ARG A 42 5.95 58.85 3.73
C ARG A 42 4.50 58.62 4.18
N THR A 43 4.19 58.95 5.43
CA THR A 43 2.85 58.83 6.02
C THR A 43 2.09 60.16 6.14
N SER A 44 2.71 61.28 5.76
CA SER A 44 2.07 62.60 5.84
C SER A 44 1.07 62.81 4.70
N GLU A 45 -0.22 62.78 5.02
CA GLU A 45 -1.33 63.18 4.12
C GLU A 45 -1.06 64.49 3.37
N ARG A 46 -0.48 65.48 4.06
CA ARG A 46 -0.17 66.80 3.48
C ARG A 46 0.92 66.72 2.40
N PHE A 47 1.89 65.81 2.57
CA PHE A 47 2.95 65.59 1.59
C PHE A 47 2.49 64.67 0.45
N LEU A 48 1.71 63.62 0.75
CA LEU A 48 1.05 62.78 -0.24
C LEU A 48 0.12 63.61 -1.13
N GLY A 49 -0.70 64.50 -0.57
CA GLY A 49 -1.52 65.45 -1.34
C GLY A 49 -0.70 66.35 -2.25
N ALA A 50 0.46 66.85 -1.80
CA ALA A 50 1.38 67.62 -2.64
C ALA A 50 2.01 66.80 -3.78
N ILE A 51 2.30 65.51 -3.55
CA ILE A 51 2.73 64.58 -4.59
C ILE A 51 1.61 64.42 -5.64
N LYS A 52 0.40 64.05 -5.20
CA LYS A 52 -0.76 63.84 -6.06
C LYS A 52 -1.09 65.06 -6.91
N GLN A 53 -1.10 66.25 -6.31
CA GLN A 53 -1.49 67.49 -6.98
C GLN A 53 -0.40 68.03 -7.93
N TYR A 54 0.88 67.97 -7.55
CA TYR A 54 1.95 68.68 -8.26
C TYR A 54 3.00 67.77 -8.91
N LEU A 55 3.41 66.69 -8.25
CA LEU A 55 4.45 65.80 -8.77
C LEU A 55 3.89 64.85 -9.83
N CYS A 56 2.71 64.28 -9.62
CA CYS A 56 2.04 63.43 -10.60
C CYS A 56 1.77 64.19 -11.90
N LEU A 57 1.31 65.46 -11.83
CA LEU A 57 1.17 66.32 -13.02
C LEU A 57 2.52 66.58 -13.73
N SER A 58 3.61 66.74 -12.96
CA SER A 58 4.96 66.85 -13.51
C SER A 58 5.45 65.56 -14.16
N LEU A 59 5.09 64.39 -13.61
CA LEU A 59 5.39 63.09 -14.23
C LEU A 59 4.59 62.89 -15.51
N LEU A 60 3.30 63.22 -15.52
CA LEU A 60 2.41 63.09 -16.68
C LEU A 60 2.92 63.87 -17.90
N LYS A 61 3.50 65.06 -17.69
CA LYS A 61 4.11 65.87 -18.77
C LYS A 61 5.48 65.36 -19.26
N ASN A 62 6.12 64.42 -18.54
CA ASN A 62 7.51 64.02 -18.79
C ASN A 62 7.69 62.51 -19.06
N CYS A 63 6.72 61.66 -18.69
CA CYS A 63 6.73 60.21 -18.91
C CYS A 63 6.76 59.78 -20.39
N ALA A 64 6.45 60.69 -21.30
CA ALA A 64 6.51 60.48 -22.74
C ALA A 64 7.53 61.40 -23.45
N SER A 65 8.49 61.97 -22.72
CA SER A 65 9.50 62.87 -23.31
C SER A 65 10.40 62.14 -24.32
N ALA A 66 10.58 62.74 -25.49
CA ALA A 66 11.57 62.29 -26.48
C ALA A 66 13.02 62.47 -25.99
N HIS A 67 13.27 63.26 -24.94
CA HIS A 67 14.60 63.49 -24.39
C HIS A 67 14.94 62.44 -23.32
N MET A 68 15.79 61.47 -23.64
CA MET A 68 15.98 60.26 -22.81
C MET A 68 16.44 60.54 -21.36
N ILE A 69 17.22 61.60 -21.11
CA ILE A 69 17.58 62.00 -19.73
C ILE A 69 16.34 62.39 -18.90
N VAL A 70 15.38 63.11 -19.51
CA VAL A 70 14.13 63.51 -18.85
C VAL A 70 13.24 62.28 -18.60
N PHE A 71 13.21 61.33 -19.54
CA PHE A 71 12.52 60.06 -19.37
C PHE A 71 13.14 59.23 -18.23
N GLN A 72 14.47 59.04 -18.23
CA GLN A 72 15.21 58.31 -17.19
C GLN A 72 14.99 58.90 -15.79
N LEU A 73 15.02 60.23 -15.65
CA LEU A 73 14.72 60.90 -14.39
C LEU A 73 13.25 60.74 -13.97
N SER A 74 12.31 60.80 -14.92
CA SER A 74 10.88 60.59 -14.64
C SER A 74 10.61 59.18 -14.11
N CYS A 75 11.23 58.16 -14.71
CA CYS A 75 11.16 56.78 -14.23
C CYS A 75 11.88 56.61 -12.86
N SER A 76 12.98 57.31 -12.63
CA SER A 76 13.72 57.28 -11.34
C SER A 76 12.93 57.93 -10.20
N ILE A 77 12.17 58.98 -10.50
CA ILE A 77 11.17 59.56 -9.59
C ILE A 77 10.05 58.54 -9.35
N PHE A 78 9.51 57.93 -10.42
CA PHE A 78 8.42 56.96 -10.31
C PHE A 78 8.77 55.73 -9.47
N ILE A 79 9.94 55.11 -9.66
CA ILE A 79 10.38 53.99 -8.82
C ILE A 79 10.57 54.42 -7.36
N SER A 80 10.99 55.65 -7.09
CA SER A 80 11.06 56.19 -5.73
C SER A 80 9.66 56.32 -5.08
N LEU A 81 8.63 56.65 -5.87
CA LEU A 81 7.24 56.65 -5.43
C LEU A 81 6.73 55.23 -5.14
N VAL A 82 7.02 54.25 -6.01
CA VAL A 82 6.64 52.84 -5.79
C VAL A 82 7.34 52.27 -4.54
N SER A 83 8.66 52.44 -4.41
CA SER A 83 9.41 51.86 -3.29
C SER A 83 9.10 52.49 -1.93
N ARG A 84 8.76 53.78 -1.86
CA ARG A 84 8.61 54.50 -0.57
C ARG A 84 7.20 55.01 -0.24
N PHE A 85 6.33 55.17 -1.23
CA PHE A 85 5.03 55.85 -1.08
C PHE A 85 3.83 55.05 -1.61
N ARG A 86 4.03 53.80 -2.06
CA ARG A 86 2.96 52.95 -2.61
C ARG A 86 1.66 52.85 -1.79
N PRO A 87 1.64 52.83 -0.45
CA PRO A 87 0.37 52.72 0.29
C PRO A 87 -0.53 53.94 0.10
N GLY A 88 0.05 55.13 -0.04
CA GLY A 88 -0.69 56.39 -0.25
C GLY A 88 -0.94 56.74 -1.71
N LEU A 89 -0.36 55.99 -2.66
CA LEU A 89 -0.34 56.31 -4.11
C LEU A 89 -0.84 55.17 -5.01
N LYS A 90 -1.70 54.28 -4.50
CA LYS A 90 -2.21 53.11 -5.24
C LYS A 90 -2.84 53.50 -6.58
N ALA A 91 -3.81 54.42 -6.57
CA ALA A 91 -4.49 54.87 -7.79
C ALA A 91 -3.50 55.49 -8.80
N GLU A 92 -2.58 56.34 -8.33
CA GLU A 92 -1.60 57.01 -9.19
C GLU A 92 -0.59 56.03 -9.79
N ILE A 93 -0.10 55.05 -9.02
CA ILE A 93 0.77 53.98 -9.53
C ILE A 93 0.03 53.13 -10.57
N GLY A 94 -1.25 52.82 -10.34
CA GLY A 94 -2.11 52.13 -11.29
C GLY A 94 -2.26 52.84 -12.65
N VAL A 95 -2.09 54.17 -12.70
CA VAL A 95 -2.07 54.97 -13.94
C VAL A 95 -0.67 55.10 -14.52
N PHE A 96 0.33 55.44 -13.70
CA PHE A 96 1.70 55.70 -14.18
C PHE A 96 2.46 54.43 -14.58
N PHE A 97 2.23 53.29 -13.94
CA PHE A 97 2.94 52.05 -14.29
C PHE A 97 2.63 51.60 -15.73
N PRO A 98 1.35 51.56 -16.20
CA PRO A 98 1.08 51.32 -17.61
C PRO A 98 1.69 52.36 -18.55
N MET A 99 1.67 53.65 -18.19
CA MET A 99 2.14 54.73 -19.07
C MET A 99 3.68 54.79 -19.22
N ILE A 100 4.42 54.49 -18.14
CA ILE A 100 5.89 54.57 -18.08
C ILE A 100 6.53 53.23 -18.47
N ILE A 101 6.04 52.13 -17.91
CA ILE A 101 6.68 50.81 -17.99
C ILE A 101 6.03 49.97 -19.10
N LEU A 102 4.73 49.66 -18.97
CA LEU A 102 4.08 48.71 -19.90
C LEU A 102 4.05 49.25 -21.32
N ARG A 103 3.74 50.53 -21.54
CA ARG A 103 3.78 51.19 -22.86
C ARG A 103 5.11 51.02 -23.59
N VAL A 104 6.23 50.97 -22.86
CA VAL A 104 7.56 50.78 -23.44
C VAL A 104 7.84 49.31 -23.72
N LEU A 105 7.46 48.39 -22.82
CA LEU A 105 7.61 46.95 -23.03
C LEU A 105 6.73 46.43 -24.18
N GLU A 106 5.44 46.79 -24.17
CA GLU A 106 4.39 46.36 -25.10
C GLU A 106 4.56 46.93 -26.51
N ASN A 107 5.38 47.99 -26.69
CA ASN A 107 5.80 48.42 -28.02
C ASN A 107 6.86 47.46 -28.59
N ILE A 108 6.37 46.48 -29.34
CA ILE A 108 7.19 45.47 -30.04
C ILE A 108 7.50 45.92 -31.49
N ALA A 109 6.59 46.66 -32.12
CA ALA A 109 6.64 46.95 -33.55
C ALA A 109 7.78 47.91 -33.94
N GLN A 110 8.07 48.91 -33.11
CA GLN A 110 9.18 49.86 -33.29
C GLN A 110 9.85 50.13 -31.93
N PRO A 111 10.70 49.21 -31.44
CA PRO A 111 11.28 49.29 -30.10
C PRO A 111 12.38 50.36 -30.02
N ASN A 112 12.18 51.36 -29.15
CA ASN A 112 13.23 52.31 -28.80
C ASN A 112 14.23 51.65 -27.82
N TYR A 113 15.43 51.32 -28.31
CA TYR A 113 16.48 50.67 -27.53
C TYR A 113 16.80 51.38 -26.22
N GLN A 114 17.03 52.69 -26.26
CA GLN A 114 17.40 53.46 -25.06
C GLN A 114 16.26 53.46 -24.03
N ALA A 115 15.01 53.68 -24.46
CA ALA A 115 13.86 53.63 -23.57
C ALA A 115 13.64 52.23 -22.98
N LYS A 116 13.79 51.15 -23.76
CA LYS A 116 13.69 49.78 -23.26
C LYS A 116 14.80 49.45 -22.25
N MET A 117 16.07 49.72 -22.56
CA MET A 117 17.17 49.48 -21.61
C MET A 117 17.03 50.28 -20.31
N ILE A 118 16.51 51.51 -20.39
CA ILE A 118 16.17 52.32 -19.22
C ILE A 118 15.10 51.61 -18.37
N VAL A 119 14.01 51.13 -18.99
CA VAL A 119 12.92 50.43 -18.28
C VAL A 119 13.35 49.08 -17.69
N LEU A 120 14.13 48.28 -18.43
CA LEU A 120 14.60 46.97 -17.95
C LEU A 120 15.45 47.08 -16.68
N ARG A 121 16.43 48.01 -16.65
CA ARG A 121 17.23 48.29 -15.44
C ARG A 121 16.41 48.77 -14.25
N PHE A 122 15.28 49.44 -14.48
CA PHE A 122 14.37 49.82 -13.40
C PHE A 122 13.51 48.66 -12.91
N LEU A 123 13.14 47.73 -13.79
CA LEU A 123 12.44 46.51 -13.39
C LEU A 123 13.35 45.59 -12.57
N GLU A 124 14.61 45.42 -12.96
CA GLU A 124 15.62 44.72 -12.16
C GLU A 124 15.74 45.35 -10.75
N LYS A 125 15.87 46.68 -10.66
CA LYS A 125 15.91 47.39 -9.37
C LYS A 125 14.61 47.26 -8.56
N LEU A 126 13.46 47.13 -9.22
CA LEU A 126 12.17 46.92 -8.55
C LEU A 126 12.06 45.49 -7.99
N CYS A 127 12.62 44.50 -8.68
CA CYS A 127 12.67 43.10 -8.22
C CYS A 127 13.62 42.89 -7.03
N ALA A 128 14.54 43.82 -6.77
CA ALA A 128 15.47 43.74 -5.63
C ALA A 128 14.80 43.93 -4.25
N ASP A 129 13.57 44.46 -4.20
CA ASP A 129 12.74 44.50 -2.99
C ASP A 129 11.54 43.56 -3.21
N SER A 130 11.64 42.37 -2.59
CA SER A 130 10.73 41.26 -2.88
C SER A 130 9.30 41.50 -2.39
N GLN A 131 9.11 42.39 -1.42
CA GLN A 131 7.78 42.81 -0.96
C GLN A 131 7.04 43.61 -2.05
N ILE A 132 7.75 44.42 -2.87
CA ILE A 132 7.12 45.30 -3.86
C ILE A 132 6.39 44.50 -4.94
N LEU A 133 6.97 43.41 -5.44
CA LEU A 133 6.34 42.60 -6.49
C LEU A 133 5.04 41.96 -6.02
N VAL A 134 5.01 41.42 -4.79
CA VAL A 134 3.82 40.78 -4.23
C VAL A 134 2.77 41.82 -3.87
N ASP A 135 3.16 42.97 -3.31
CA ASP A 135 2.26 44.11 -3.08
C ASP A 135 1.61 44.61 -4.39
N ILE A 136 2.36 44.66 -5.51
CA ILE A 136 1.82 45.01 -6.83
C ILE A 136 0.78 43.97 -7.27
N PHE A 137 1.09 42.68 -7.17
CA PHE A 137 0.15 41.64 -7.59
C PHE A 137 -1.18 41.68 -6.81
N ILE A 138 -1.14 41.86 -5.49
CA ILE A 138 -2.36 41.97 -4.67
C ILE A 138 -3.16 43.22 -5.03
N ASN A 139 -2.50 44.38 -5.14
CA ASN A 139 -3.20 45.66 -5.26
C ASN A 139 -3.69 45.99 -6.67
N TYR A 140 -3.21 45.30 -7.70
CA TYR A 140 -3.62 45.56 -9.09
C TYR A 140 -4.12 44.31 -9.81
N ASP A 141 -3.43 43.17 -9.71
CA ASP A 141 -3.81 41.96 -10.42
C ASP A 141 -4.96 41.24 -9.69
N CYS A 142 -5.01 41.26 -8.35
CA CYS A 142 -6.15 40.71 -7.57
C CYS A 142 -7.29 41.71 -7.31
N ASP A 143 -7.13 43.00 -7.64
CA ASP A 143 -8.17 44.03 -7.46
C ASP A 143 -9.06 44.11 -8.71
N VAL A 144 -10.37 43.86 -8.54
CA VAL A 144 -11.37 43.74 -9.61
C VAL A 144 -11.42 44.98 -10.53
N HIS A 145 -11.19 46.18 -9.99
CA HIS A 145 -11.31 47.45 -10.72
C HIS A 145 -9.97 47.91 -11.32
N SER A 146 -8.87 47.21 -11.03
CA SER A 146 -7.53 47.54 -11.49
C SER A 146 -7.07 46.66 -12.66
N SER A 147 -6.25 47.23 -13.54
CA SER A 147 -5.61 46.46 -14.62
C SER A 147 -4.51 45.54 -14.08
N ASN A 148 -4.40 44.32 -14.61
CA ASN A 148 -3.35 43.37 -14.25
C ASN A 148 -1.98 43.94 -14.66
N ILE A 149 -1.19 44.42 -13.70
CA ILE A 149 0.10 45.07 -13.94
C ILE A 149 1.21 44.03 -13.98
N PHE A 150 1.21 43.08 -13.04
CA PHE A 150 2.23 42.04 -12.96
C PHE A 150 2.15 41.10 -14.17
N GLU A 151 0.96 40.63 -14.53
CA GLU A 151 0.74 39.81 -15.73
C GLU A 151 1.25 40.49 -17.00
N ARG A 152 0.88 41.76 -17.21
CA ARG A 152 1.27 42.52 -18.40
C ARG A 152 2.77 42.84 -18.42
N MET A 153 3.38 43.06 -17.26
CA MET A 153 4.82 43.23 -17.12
C MET A 153 5.57 41.96 -17.55
N VAL A 154 5.19 40.79 -17.02
CA VAL A 154 5.77 39.49 -17.41
C VAL A 154 5.59 39.25 -18.91
N ASN A 155 4.38 39.44 -19.46
CA ASN A 155 4.12 39.26 -20.88
C ASN A 155 4.91 40.24 -21.76
N GLY A 156 5.06 41.51 -21.34
CA GLY A 156 5.87 42.51 -22.03
C GLY A 156 7.37 42.20 -22.00
N LEU A 157 7.87 41.63 -20.91
CA LEU A 157 9.23 41.12 -20.79
C LEU A 157 9.45 39.88 -21.68
N LEU A 158 8.56 38.89 -21.67
CA LEU A 158 8.58 37.73 -22.58
C LEU A 158 8.68 38.17 -24.05
N LYS A 159 7.79 39.08 -24.47
CA LYS A 159 7.78 39.64 -25.83
C LYS A 159 9.06 40.39 -26.18
N THR A 160 9.72 41.00 -25.19
CA THR A 160 11.02 41.67 -25.38
C THR A 160 12.18 40.66 -25.45
N ALA A 161 12.12 39.56 -24.70
CA ALA A 161 13.10 38.47 -24.72
C ALA A 161 13.04 37.64 -26.02
N GLN A 162 11.83 37.43 -26.57
CA GLN A 162 11.64 36.77 -27.88
C GLN A 162 11.98 37.71 -29.06
N GLY A 163 11.78 39.01 -28.89
CA GLY A 163 12.01 40.01 -29.93
C GLY A 163 10.83 40.19 -30.90
N PRO A 164 11.03 40.94 -32.00
CA PRO A 164 9.98 41.20 -32.98
C PRO A 164 9.49 39.92 -33.68
N PRO A 165 8.18 39.81 -34.02
CA PRO A 165 7.66 38.70 -34.81
C PRO A 165 8.36 38.59 -36.18
N ALA A 166 8.52 37.34 -36.66
CA ALA A 166 9.13 37.07 -37.96
C ALA A 166 8.42 37.85 -39.08
N GLY A 167 9.20 38.59 -39.88
CA GLY A 167 8.70 39.42 -41.00
C GLY A 167 8.52 40.92 -40.69
N VAL A 168 8.66 41.36 -39.43
CA VAL A 168 8.61 42.80 -39.09
C VAL A 168 10.00 43.44 -39.20
N THR A 169 10.12 44.53 -39.96
CA THR A 169 11.36 45.31 -40.07
C THR A 169 11.59 46.17 -38.82
N THR A 170 12.69 45.89 -38.11
CA THR A 170 13.10 46.61 -36.89
C THR A 170 14.20 47.63 -37.18
N THR A 171 14.24 48.72 -36.41
CA THR A 171 15.31 49.73 -36.42
C THR A 171 16.51 49.36 -35.56
N LEU A 172 16.48 48.20 -34.88
CA LEU A 172 17.57 47.74 -34.00
C LEU A 172 18.74 47.15 -34.80
N VAL A 173 19.96 47.50 -34.40
CA VAL A 173 21.19 46.87 -34.89
C VAL A 173 21.35 45.51 -34.17
N PRO A 174 21.79 44.41 -34.82
CA PRO A 174 21.84 43.08 -34.20
C PRO A 174 22.40 42.99 -32.75
N PRO A 175 23.55 43.59 -32.38
CA PRO A 175 24.04 43.54 -31.00
C PRO A 175 23.14 44.27 -29.99
N GLN A 176 22.37 45.28 -30.41
CA GLN A 176 21.38 45.95 -29.56
C GLN A 176 20.18 45.02 -29.29
N ASP A 177 19.73 44.27 -30.29
CA ASP A 177 18.66 43.29 -30.13
C ASP A 177 19.08 42.15 -29.18
N THR A 178 20.27 41.55 -29.36
CA THR A 178 20.80 40.54 -28.43
C THR A 178 20.94 41.06 -27.00
N THR A 179 21.48 42.27 -26.82
CA THR A 179 21.63 42.90 -25.49
C THR A 179 20.26 43.12 -24.83
N MET A 180 19.28 43.64 -25.58
CA MET A 180 17.93 43.90 -25.09
C MET A 180 17.20 42.60 -24.70
N LYS A 181 17.37 41.53 -25.49
CA LYS A 181 16.80 40.21 -25.20
C LYS A 181 17.39 39.59 -23.93
N SER A 182 18.71 39.64 -23.77
CA SER A 182 19.37 39.18 -22.54
C SER A 182 18.92 39.97 -21.31
N GLU A 183 18.87 41.31 -21.39
CA GLU A 183 18.42 42.14 -20.26
C GLU A 183 16.94 41.88 -19.89
N ALA A 184 16.09 41.56 -20.87
CA ALA A 184 14.71 41.14 -20.63
C ALA A 184 14.63 39.75 -19.95
N MET A 185 15.47 38.78 -20.34
CA MET A 185 15.59 37.50 -19.63
C MET A 185 16.07 37.70 -18.19
N LYS A 186 17.09 38.52 -17.94
CA LYS A 186 17.53 38.85 -16.57
C LYS A 186 16.40 39.40 -15.71
N CYS A 187 15.52 40.25 -16.26
CA CYS A 187 14.35 40.75 -15.54
C CYS A 187 13.35 39.64 -15.18
N LEU A 188 13.11 38.68 -16.08
CA LEU A 188 12.24 37.53 -15.82
C LEU A 188 12.83 36.61 -14.74
N VAL A 189 14.13 36.36 -14.78
CA VAL A 189 14.87 35.64 -13.74
C VAL A 189 14.82 36.39 -12.41
N ALA A 190 14.99 37.72 -12.42
CA ALA A 190 14.92 38.55 -11.23
C ALA A 190 13.53 38.53 -10.57
N ILE A 191 12.44 38.48 -11.35
CA ILE A 191 11.08 38.28 -10.82
C ILE A 191 10.98 36.94 -10.06
N LEU A 192 11.43 35.83 -10.68
CA LEU A 192 11.35 34.51 -10.04
C LEU A 192 12.26 34.40 -8.82
N ARG A 193 13.49 34.93 -8.88
CA ARG A 193 14.39 35.00 -7.73
C ARG A 193 13.77 35.80 -6.60
N SER A 194 13.21 36.97 -6.90
CA SER A 194 12.51 37.83 -5.93
C SER A 194 11.32 37.13 -5.26
N MET A 195 10.54 36.36 -6.03
CA MET A 195 9.47 35.51 -5.49
C MET A 195 10.02 34.41 -4.57
N GLY A 196 11.12 33.76 -4.94
CA GLY A 196 11.83 32.78 -4.10
C GLY A 196 12.44 33.39 -2.84
N ASP A 197 13.01 34.58 -2.92
CA ASP A 197 13.56 35.31 -1.77
C ASP A 197 12.45 35.68 -0.78
N TRP A 198 11.30 36.17 -1.26
CA TRP A 198 10.14 36.42 -0.40
C TRP A 198 9.61 35.13 0.24
N MET A 199 9.45 34.06 -0.55
CA MET A 199 9.05 32.74 -0.07
C MET A 199 9.96 32.26 1.06
N ASN A 200 11.28 32.30 0.85
CA ASN A 200 12.27 31.86 1.82
C ASN A 200 12.32 32.75 3.07
N MET A 201 11.98 34.04 2.96
CA MET A 201 11.80 34.92 4.13
C MET A 201 10.54 34.55 4.93
N GLN A 202 9.41 34.25 4.28
CA GLN A 202 8.16 33.87 4.98
C GLN A 202 8.19 32.45 5.58
N LEU A 203 8.84 31.49 4.90
CA LEU A 203 8.93 30.10 5.37
C LEU A 203 9.96 29.90 6.50
N ARG A 204 10.91 30.84 6.68
CA ARG A 204 11.80 30.86 7.85
C ARG A 204 11.08 31.49 9.04
N ILE A 205 10.42 30.65 9.86
CA ILE A 205 9.98 31.09 11.20
C ILE A 205 11.24 31.50 11.99
N PRO A 206 11.37 32.76 12.46
CA PRO A 206 12.65 33.27 12.94
C PRO A 206 12.94 32.97 14.41
N ASP A 207 14.21 33.22 14.75
CA ASP A 207 14.79 33.54 16.06
C ASP A 207 13.77 33.90 17.18
N PRO A 208 13.78 33.23 18.36
CA PRO A 208 12.80 33.43 19.43
C PRO A 208 12.66 34.86 20.00
N ASP A 209 13.62 35.75 19.74
CA ASP A 209 13.59 37.15 20.17
C ASP A 209 12.86 38.12 19.20
N SER A 210 12.33 37.63 18.07
CA SER A 210 11.53 38.46 17.17
C SER A 210 10.15 38.81 17.78
N PRO A 211 9.73 40.11 17.79
CA PRO A 211 8.47 40.51 18.42
C PRO A 211 7.26 39.90 17.68
N LYS A 212 6.57 38.99 18.36
CA LYS A 212 5.40 38.25 17.85
C LYS A 212 4.31 39.18 17.31
N LEU A 213 4.30 39.38 15.99
CA LEU A 213 3.12 39.82 15.26
C LEU A 213 2.04 38.75 15.43
N LYS A 214 0.97 39.10 16.16
CA LYS A 214 -0.13 38.19 16.47
C LYS A 214 -0.77 37.72 15.16
N MET A 215 -0.71 36.42 14.89
CA MET A 215 -1.64 35.78 13.95
C MET A 215 -3.06 35.99 14.48
N SER A 216 -3.80 36.93 13.90
CA SER A 216 -5.18 37.18 14.25
C SER A 216 -6.07 36.13 13.59
N ASN A 217 -6.80 35.37 14.40
CA ASN A 217 -7.87 34.50 13.91
C ASN A 217 -8.98 35.36 13.26
N GLY A 218 -8.93 35.46 11.94
CA GLY A 218 -10.01 35.85 11.05
C GLY A 218 -10.12 34.85 9.92
N VAL A 219 -11.25 34.83 9.21
CA VAL A 219 -11.40 34.04 7.97
C VAL A 219 -10.23 34.38 7.05
N SER A 220 -9.46 33.37 6.62
CA SER A 220 -8.14 33.58 6.01
C SER A 220 -8.18 34.63 4.91
N GLU A 221 -7.30 35.64 5.03
CA GLU A 221 -7.19 36.74 4.07
C GLU A 221 -6.92 36.22 2.65
N ALA A 222 -6.23 35.07 2.54
CA ALA A 222 -6.03 34.34 1.30
C ALA A 222 -7.33 33.83 0.66
N ALA A 223 -8.32 33.36 1.44
CA ALA A 223 -9.61 32.90 0.88
C ALA A 223 -10.44 34.07 0.33
N SER A 224 -10.40 35.23 0.98
CA SER A 224 -11.01 36.46 0.45
C SER A 224 -10.28 37.00 -0.79
N LEU A 225 -8.95 36.85 -0.85
CA LEU A 225 -8.15 37.18 -2.03
C LEU A 225 -8.47 36.24 -3.20
N GLU A 226 -8.55 34.93 -2.94
CA GLU A 226 -8.87 33.89 -3.92
C GLU A 226 -10.25 34.10 -4.54
N GLN A 227 -11.27 34.36 -3.73
CA GLN A 227 -12.62 34.70 -4.22
C GLN A 227 -12.62 35.96 -5.10
N ARG A 228 -11.93 37.03 -4.69
CA ARG A 228 -11.80 38.26 -5.49
C ARG A 228 -11.08 38.01 -6.82
N ARG A 229 -10.01 37.21 -6.80
CA ARG A 229 -9.24 36.85 -8.01
C ARG A 229 -10.05 35.95 -8.95
N ALA A 230 -10.72 34.92 -8.46
CA ALA A 230 -11.59 34.05 -9.25
C ALA A 230 -12.71 34.84 -9.93
N TYR A 231 -13.42 35.67 -9.16
CA TYR A 231 -14.44 36.58 -9.69
C TYR A 231 -13.89 37.49 -10.80
N LYS A 232 -12.70 38.06 -10.59
CA LYS A 232 -12.04 38.93 -11.57
C LYS A 232 -11.62 38.17 -12.84
N MET A 233 -11.09 36.95 -12.72
CA MET A 233 -10.67 36.15 -13.86
C MET A 233 -11.86 35.78 -14.75
N GLU A 234 -12.96 35.30 -14.16
CA GLU A 234 -14.20 35.01 -14.88
C GLU A 234 -14.79 36.27 -15.54
N LEU A 235 -14.79 37.41 -14.83
CA LEU A 235 -15.21 38.69 -15.37
C LEU A 235 -14.34 39.14 -16.57
N GLN A 236 -13.02 38.98 -16.48
CA GLN A 236 -12.08 39.31 -17.56
C GLN A 236 -12.20 38.36 -18.75
N GLU A 237 -12.46 37.08 -18.52
CA GLU A 237 -12.77 36.11 -19.59
C GLU A 237 -14.06 36.50 -20.31
N GLY A 238 -15.12 36.84 -19.58
CA GLY A 238 -16.38 37.31 -20.15
C GLY A 238 -16.23 38.62 -20.95
N ILE A 239 -15.44 39.59 -20.46
CA ILE A 239 -15.09 40.82 -21.18
C ILE A 239 -14.26 40.52 -22.44
N SER A 240 -13.30 39.59 -22.37
CA SER A 240 -12.50 39.16 -23.51
C SER A 240 -13.36 38.45 -24.57
N LEU A 241 -14.29 37.60 -24.13
CA LEU A 241 -15.26 36.93 -25.00
C LEU A 241 -16.22 37.93 -25.63
N PHE A 242 -16.71 38.92 -24.88
CA PHE A 242 -17.53 40.03 -25.40
C PHE A 242 -16.77 40.80 -26.50
N ASN A 243 -15.52 41.17 -26.23
CA ASN A 243 -14.67 41.90 -27.18
C ASN A 243 -14.36 41.14 -28.47
N ARG A 244 -14.61 39.82 -28.52
CA ARG A 244 -14.49 38.98 -29.73
C ARG A 244 -15.86 38.63 -30.34
N LYS A 245 -16.88 38.43 -29.51
CA LYS A 245 -18.27 38.02 -29.85
C LYS A 245 -19.23 38.54 -28.75
N PRO A 246 -19.79 39.76 -28.90
CA PRO A 246 -20.52 40.45 -27.83
C PRO A 246 -21.60 39.62 -27.15
N ARG A 247 -22.50 39.02 -27.94
CA ARG A 247 -23.57 38.14 -27.46
C ARG A 247 -23.07 36.99 -26.57
N LYS A 248 -22.03 36.27 -27.02
CA LYS A 248 -21.48 35.13 -26.24
C LYS A 248 -20.79 35.60 -24.96
N GLY A 249 -20.23 36.82 -24.96
CA GLY A 249 -19.69 37.45 -23.76
C GLY A 249 -20.76 37.74 -22.72
N ILE A 250 -21.88 38.36 -23.13
CA ILE A 250 -23.02 38.61 -22.22
C ILE A 250 -23.63 37.31 -21.71
N GLU A 251 -23.88 36.34 -22.60
CA GLU A 251 -24.39 35.01 -22.24
C GLU A 251 -23.51 34.29 -21.20
N PHE A 252 -22.18 34.33 -21.39
CA PHE A 252 -21.22 33.80 -20.42
C PHE A 252 -21.25 34.56 -19.08
N LEU A 253 -21.28 35.89 -19.11
CA LEU A 253 -21.31 36.74 -17.91
C LEU A 253 -22.60 36.55 -17.09
N ILE A 254 -23.73 36.30 -17.75
CA ILE A 254 -25.00 35.92 -17.14
C ILE A 254 -24.87 34.55 -16.48
N ASN A 255 -24.46 33.53 -17.24
CA ASN A 255 -24.32 32.15 -16.73
C ASN A 255 -23.32 32.06 -15.56
N ALA A 256 -22.30 32.92 -15.52
CA ALA A 256 -21.32 33.02 -14.45
C ALA A 256 -21.76 33.92 -13.26
N ASN A 257 -23.01 34.41 -13.26
CA ASN A 257 -23.58 35.34 -12.26
C ASN A 257 -22.71 36.60 -12.03
N LYS A 258 -22.16 37.18 -13.11
CA LYS A 258 -21.35 38.41 -13.11
C LYS A 258 -22.14 39.64 -13.55
N VAL A 259 -23.18 39.42 -14.34
CA VAL A 259 -24.16 40.40 -14.81
C VAL A 259 -25.53 39.73 -14.68
N GLY A 260 -26.54 40.44 -14.20
CA GLY A 260 -27.89 39.89 -14.09
C GLY A 260 -28.58 39.73 -15.46
N GLU A 261 -29.67 38.98 -15.49
CA GLU A 261 -30.44 38.70 -16.72
C GLU A 261 -31.26 39.90 -17.20
N SER A 262 -31.43 40.95 -16.36
CA SER A 262 -32.26 42.10 -16.74
C SER A 262 -31.58 43.01 -17.78
N PRO A 263 -32.34 43.58 -18.74
CA PRO A 263 -31.80 44.54 -19.68
C PRO A 263 -31.11 45.75 -19.03
N GLU A 264 -31.60 46.17 -17.86
CA GLU A 264 -31.09 47.28 -17.06
C GLU A 264 -29.72 46.98 -16.44
N GLU A 265 -29.51 45.78 -15.92
CA GLU A 265 -28.22 45.34 -15.36
C GLU A 265 -27.16 45.18 -16.46
N ILE A 266 -27.53 44.61 -17.60
CA ILE A 266 -26.63 44.51 -18.77
C ILE A 266 -26.30 45.91 -19.30
N ALA A 267 -27.26 46.82 -19.37
CA ALA A 267 -27.03 48.21 -19.76
C ALA A 267 -26.09 48.95 -18.79
N ALA A 268 -26.29 48.78 -17.47
CA ALA A 268 -25.41 49.33 -16.45
C ALA A 268 -23.98 48.75 -16.54
N PHE A 269 -23.85 47.46 -16.81
CA PHE A 269 -22.56 46.80 -17.07
C PHE A 269 -21.86 47.39 -18.31
N LEU A 270 -22.54 47.51 -19.45
CA LEU A 270 -21.98 48.10 -20.67
C LEU A 270 -21.53 49.56 -20.49
N LYS A 271 -22.11 50.30 -19.55
CA LYS A 271 -21.78 51.71 -19.24
C LYS A 271 -20.61 51.86 -18.26
N SER A 272 -20.45 50.90 -17.33
CA SER A 272 -19.51 51.00 -16.20
C SER A 272 -18.28 50.08 -16.29
N ALA A 273 -18.36 48.97 -17.03
CA ALA A 273 -17.31 47.96 -17.03
C ALA A 273 -16.06 48.40 -17.82
N SER A 274 -14.95 48.54 -17.10
CA SER A 274 -13.65 48.87 -17.68
C SER A 274 -13.11 47.70 -18.52
N GLY A 275 -12.71 47.98 -19.77
CA GLY A 275 -12.05 47.00 -20.65
C GLY A 275 -12.92 46.49 -21.80
N LEU A 276 -14.21 46.84 -21.84
CA LEU A 276 -15.05 46.61 -23.01
C LEU A 276 -14.60 47.47 -24.21
N ASN A 277 -14.56 46.88 -25.39
CA ASN A 277 -14.23 47.56 -26.64
C ASN A 277 -15.44 48.40 -27.09
N LYS A 278 -15.29 49.72 -27.12
CA LYS A 278 -16.35 50.68 -27.49
C LYS A 278 -17.03 50.38 -28.83
N THR A 279 -16.31 49.81 -29.80
CA THR A 279 -16.89 49.39 -31.09
C THR A 279 -17.82 48.17 -30.93
N MET A 280 -17.43 47.22 -30.08
CA MET A 280 -18.21 46.01 -29.79
C MET A 280 -19.45 46.31 -28.94
N ILE A 281 -19.39 47.31 -28.06
CA ILE A 281 -20.57 47.84 -27.35
C ILE A 281 -21.59 48.39 -28.35
N GLY A 282 -21.15 49.27 -29.27
CA GLY A 282 -22.05 49.85 -30.27
C GLY A 282 -22.64 48.81 -31.22
N ASP A 283 -21.84 47.82 -31.63
CA ASP A 283 -22.28 46.71 -32.49
C ASP A 283 -23.39 45.88 -31.84
N TYR A 284 -23.27 45.60 -30.53
CA TYR A 284 -24.26 44.87 -29.72
C TYR A 284 -25.53 45.68 -29.48
N LEU A 285 -25.41 46.96 -29.08
CA LEU A 285 -26.55 47.88 -28.92
C LEU A 285 -27.31 48.07 -30.24
N GLY A 286 -26.62 47.91 -31.38
CA GLY A 286 -27.21 48.00 -32.71
C GLY A 286 -27.95 46.73 -33.17
N GLU A 287 -27.90 45.61 -32.45
CA GLU A 287 -28.51 44.36 -32.91
C GLU A 287 -30.05 44.39 -32.97
N ARG A 288 -30.63 43.45 -33.74
CA ARG A 288 -32.09 43.27 -33.85
C ARG A 288 -32.68 42.22 -32.89
N GLU A 289 -31.83 41.53 -32.13
CA GLU A 289 -32.27 40.46 -31.22
C GLU A 289 -32.98 41.04 -30.00
N ASP A 290 -34.06 40.39 -29.55
CA ASP A 290 -34.99 40.91 -28.53
C ASP A 290 -34.30 41.38 -27.23
N LEU A 291 -33.34 40.60 -26.72
CA LEU A 291 -32.56 40.99 -25.54
C LEU A 291 -31.67 42.21 -25.83
N SER A 292 -30.89 42.20 -26.91
CA SER A 292 -29.97 43.30 -27.27
C SER A 292 -30.73 44.60 -27.53
N LEU A 293 -31.92 44.52 -28.13
CA LEU A 293 -32.79 45.67 -28.36
C LEU A 293 -33.35 46.22 -27.03
N LYS A 294 -33.84 45.35 -26.13
CA LYS A 294 -34.25 45.77 -24.78
C LYS A 294 -33.10 46.41 -23.99
N VAL A 295 -31.89 45.85 -24.09
CA VAL A 295 -30.66 46.42 -23.49
C VAL A 295 -30.35 47.78 -24.09
N MET A 296 -30.53 47.99 -25.40
CA MET A 296 -30.34 49.29 -26.03
C MET A 296 -31.33 50.33 -25.49
N HIS A 297 -32.61 49.97 -25.37
CA HIS A 297 -33.62 50.85 -24.76
C HIS A 297 -33.23 51.20 -23.31
N ALA A 298 -32.89 50.22 -22.48
CA ALA A 298 -32.46 50.44 -21.10
C ALA A 298 -31.16 51.26 -21.00
N TYR A 299 -30.20 51.07 -21.92
CA TYR A 299 -28.95 51.83 -21.99
C TYR A 299 -29.22 53.30 -22.27
N VAL A 300 -30.09 53.62 -23.22
CA VAL A 300 -30.50 55.01 -23.52
C VAL A 300 -31.33 55.59 -22.38
N ASP A 301 -32.30 54.84 -21.85
CA ASP A 301 -33.15 55.28 -20.73
C ASP A 301 -32.36 55.47 -19.40
N SER A 302 -31.12 54.96 -19.31
CA SER A 302 -30.18 55.24 -18.20
C SER A 302 -29.50 56.62 -18.25
N PHE A 303 -29.74 57.41 -19.31
CA PHE A 303 -29.24 58.79 -19.40
C PHE A 303 -30.28 59.78 -18.92
N ASP A 304 -29.83 60.72 -18.09
CA ASP A 304 -30.57 61.94 -17.82
C ASP A 304 -29.99 63.05 -18.70
N PHE A 305 -30.81 63.56 -19.63
CA PHE A 305 -30.46 64.67 -20.50
C PHE A 305 -31.14 65.98 -20.07
N GLN A 306 -31.78 66.01 -18.89
CA GLN A 306 -32.50 67.19 -18.42
C GLN A 306 -31.55 68.39 -18.30
N VAL A 307 -31.91 69.51 -18.94
CA VAL A 307 -31.11 70.76 -18.98
C VAL A 307 -29.78 70.64 -19.77
N MET A 308 -29.53 69.54 -20.48
CA MET A 308 -28.42 69.47 -21.45
C MET A 308 -28.86 70.04 -22.80
N GLU A 309 -27.97 70.79 -23.45
CA GLU A 309 -28.13 71.14 -24.86
C GLU A 309 -27.94 69.91 -25.76
N PHE A 310 -28.48 69.96 -26.99
CA PHE A 310 -28.58 68.76 -27.84
C PHE A 310 -27.21 68.20 -28.25
N ASP A 311 -26.23 69.08 -28.51
CA ASP A 311 -24.88 68.67 -28.87
C ASP A 311 -24.08 68.14 -27.67
N GLU A 312 -24.29 68.70 -26.46
CA GLU A 312 -23.76 68.14 -25.22
C GLU A 312 -24.34 66.75 -24.94
N ALA A 313 -25.65 66.58 -25.07
CA ALA A 313 -26.35 65.31 -24.85
C ALA A 313 -25.90 64.22 -25.82
N ILE A 314 -25.80 64.51 -27.13
CA ILE A 314 -25.35 63.53 -28.12
C ILE A 314 -23.86 63.20 -27.95
N ARG A 315 -23.01 64.17 -27.55
CA ARG A 315 -21.60 63.92 -27.20
C ARG A 315 -21.48 63.02 -25.97
N ALA A 316 -22.22 63.30 -24.90
CA ALA A 316 -22.23 62.50 -23.68
C ALA A 316 -22.74 61.08 -23.92
N PHE A 317 -23.76 60.91 -24.76
CA PHE A 317 -24.28 59.61 -25.18
C PHE A 317 -23.25 58.81 -26.00
N LEU A 318 -22.67 59.42 -27.04
CA LEU A 318 -21.68 58.79 -27.92
C LEU A 318 -20.27 58.68 -27.29
N GLN A 319 -20.05 59.18 -26.07
CA GLN A 319 -18.82 58.95 -25.32
C GLN A 319 -18.68 57.49 -24.88
N GLY A 320 -19.80 56.78 -24.64
CA GLY A 320 -19.81 55.40 -24.12
C GLY A 320 -19.32 54.36 -25.12
N PHE A 321 -19.70 54.47 -26.39
CA PHE A 321 -19.46 53.47 -27.43
C PHE A 321 -18.98 54.11 -28.76
N ARG A 322 -18.73 53.30 -29.79
CA ARG A 322 -18.51 53.78 -31.17
C ARG A 322 -19.68 53.33 -32.03
N LEU A 323 -20.22 54.24 -32.84
CA LEU A 323 -21.35 53.92 -33.72
C LEU A 323 -20.98 52.81 -34.71
N PRO A 324 -21.88 51.84 -34.96
CA PRO A 324 -21.72 50.85 -36.03
C PRO A 324 -21.64 51.50 -37.41
N GLY A 325 -21.01 50.82 -38.37
CA GLY A 325 -20.98 51.27 -39.78
C GLY A 325 -22.26 50.96 -40.56
N GLU A 326 -23.12 50.09 -40.04
CA GLU A 326 -24.38 49.70 -40.69
C GLU A 326 -25.47 50.75 -40.45
N ALA A 327 -25.98 51.36 -41.51
CA ALA A 327 -27.03 52.38 -41.43
C ALA A 327 -28.24 51.94 -40.59
N GLN A 328 -28.68 50.69 -40.74
CA GLN A 328 -29.81 50.13 -39.98
C GLN A 328 -29.53 49.96 -38.48
N LYS A 329 -28.27 49.87 -38.04
CA LYS A 329 -27.90 49.81 -36.62
C LYS A 329 -27.85 51.20 -36.01
N ILE A 330 -27.30 52.18 -36.75
CA ILE A 330 -27.33 53.60 -36.36
C ILE A 330 -28.78 54.07 -36.15
N ASP A 331 -29.67 53.65 -37.06
CA ASP A 331 -31.09 54.01 -37.11
C ASP A 331 -31.80 53.81 -35.77
N ARG A 332 -31.85 52.55 -35.30
CA ARG A 332 -32.46 52.16 -34.02
C ARG A 332 -31.89 52.93 -32.83
N ILE A 333 -30.58 53.13 -32.80
CA ILE A 333 -29.89 53.80 -31.69
C ILE A 333 -30.23 55.30 -31.67
N MET A 334 -30.29 55.95 -32.83
CA MET A 334 -30.62 57.38 -32.95
C MET A 334 -32.11 57.67 -32.72
N GLU A 335 -33.00 56.80 -33.18
CA GLU A 335 -34.44 56.89 -32.92
C GLU A 335 -34.72 56.88 -31.41
N LYS A 336 -34.13 55.92 -30.69
CA LYS A 336 -34.29 55.81 -29.24
C LYS A 336 -33.60 56.95 -28.48
N PHE A 337 -32.44 57.45 -28.94
CA PHE A 337 -31.81 58.65 -28.40
C PHE A 337 -32.72 59.88 -28.51
N ALA A 338 -33.33 60.09 -29.69
CA ALA A 338 -34.23 61.22 -29.94
C ALA A 338 -35.51 61.14 -29.10
N GLU A 339 -36.13 59.96 -28.98
CA GLU A 339 -37.25 59.70 -28.07
C GLU A 339 -36.89 60.12 -26.63
N ARG A 340 -35.73 59.67 -26.14
CA ARG A 340 -35.27 59.96 -24.78
C ARG A 340 -34.94 61.43 -24.55
N TYR A 341 -34.25 62.08 -25.49
CA TYR A 341 -33.91 63.49 -25.37
C TYR A 341 -35.17 64.36 -25.30
N CYS A 342 -36.15 64.12 -26.18
CA CYS A 342 -37.43 64.85 -26.15
C CYS A 342 -38.24 64.59 -24.87
N LYS A 343 -38.15 63.38 -24.31
CA LYS A 343 -38.76 63.04 -23.01
C LYS A 343 -38.11 63.76 -21.83
N CYS A 344 -36.79 63.92 -21.83
CA CYS A 344 -36.07 64.72 -20.83
C CYS A 344 -36.26 66.24 -21.03
N ASN A 345 -36.41 66.69 -22.28
CA ASN A 345 -36.51 68.11 -22.65
C ASN A 345 -37.76 68.41 -23.51
N PRO A 346 -38.99 68.36 -22.95
CA PRO A 346 -40.25 68.44 -23.72
C PRO A 346 -40.52 69.76 -24.46
N LYS A 347 -39.65 70.76 -24.30
CA LYS A 347 -39.75 72.09 -24.94
C LYS A 347 -38.67 72.33 -26.00
N ALA A 348 -37.71 71.43 -26.16
CA ALA A 348 -36.58 71.62 -27.07
C ALA A 348 -36.92 71.34 -28.54
N PHE A 349 -37.79 70.35 -28.81
CA PHE A 349 -38.22 69.98 -30.15
C PHE A 349 -39.73 69.73 -30.21
N SER A 350 -40.33 69.96 -31.39
CA SER A 350 -41.76 69.75 -31.65
C SER A 350 -42.16 68.29 -31.80
N SER A 351 -41.23 67.40 -32.16
CA SER A 351 -41.43 65.94 -32.23
C SER A 351 -40.10 65.20 -32.04
N ALA A 352 -40.16 63.91 -31.66
CA ALA A 352 -38.98 63.05 -31.63
C ALA A 352 -38.34 62.92 -33.03
N ASP A 353 -39.13 62.83 -34.09
CA ASP A 353 -38.66 62.78 -35.49
C ASP A 353 -37.75 63.97 -35.84
N THR A 354 -38.07 65.16 -35.32
CA THR A 354 -37.26 66.38 -35.54
C THR A 354 -35.88 66.24 -34.91
N ALA A 355 -35.82 65.74 -33.67
CA ALA A 355 -34.57 65.48 -32.96
C ALA A 355 -33.77 64.31 -33.60
N TYR A 356 -34.45 63.29 -34.13
CA TYR A 356 -33.83 62.17 -34.86
C TYR A 356 -33.16 62.63 -36.16
N VAL A 357 -33.85 63.44 -36.98
CA VAL A 357 -33.28 63.99 -38.22
C VAL A 357 -32.07 64.87 -37.92
N LEU A 358 -32.09 65.64 -36.83
CA LEU A 358 -30.95 66.44 -36.38
C LEU A 358 -29.79 65.55 -35.91
N ALA A 359 -30.04 64.50 -35.12
CA ALA A 359 -29.01 63.54 -34.68
C ALA A 359 -28.29 62.89 -35.88
N TYR A 360 -29.07 62.44 -36.87
CA TYR A 360 -28.53 61.88 -38.11
C TYR A 360 -27.69 62.90 -38.89
N SER A 361 -28.14 64.14 -38.97
CA SER A 361 -27.42 65.21 -39.66
C SER A 361 -26.08 65.54 -38.99
N VAL A 362 -26.02 65.52 -37.65
CA VAL A 362 -24.76 65.66 -36.88
C VAL A 362 -23.79 64.52 -37.16
N ILE A 363 -24.27 63.27 -37.25
CA ILE A 363 -23.43 62.11 -37.61
C ILE A 363 -22.91 62.20 -39.05
N MET A 364 -23.76 62.62 -39.98
CA MET A 364 -23.36 62.83 -41.38
C MET A 364 -22.33 63.95 -41.51
N LEU A 365 -22.50 65.08 -40.81
CA LEU A 365 -21.50 66.16 -40.79
C LEU A 365 -20.16 65.69 -40.23
N ASN A 366 -20.16 65.00 -39.08
CA ASN A 366 -18.92 64.49 -38.48
C ASN A 366 -18.18 63.52 -39.43
N THR A 367 -18.92 62.71 -40.18
CA THR A 367 -18.37 61.81 -41.19
C THR A 367 -17.80 62.60 -42.38
N ASP A 368 -18.54 63.58 -42.90
CA ASP A 368 -18.12 64.43 -44.01
C ASP A 368 -16.86 65.24 -43.65
N ALA A 369 -16.88 65.96 -42.53
CA ALA A 369 -15.82 66.83 -42.07
C ALA A 369 -14.50 66.06 -41.81
N HIS A 370 -14.55 64.91 -41.13
CA HIS A 370 -13.35 64.24 -40.64
C HIS A 370 -12.86 63.04 -41.46
N ASN A 371 -13.63 62.54 -42.43
CA ASN A 371 -13.15 61.48 -43.32
C ASN A 371 -12.24 62.05 -44.44
N PRO A 372 -10.95 61.67 -44.53
CA PRO A 372 -10.03 62.19 -45.55
C PRO A 372 -10.35 61.72 -46.98
N MET A 373 -11.25 60.74 -47.17
CA MET A 373 -11.69 60.30 -48.49
C MET A 373 -12.75 61.24 -49.11
N VAL A 374 -13.42 62.06 -48.30
CA VAL A 374 -14.38 63.07 -48.77
C VAL A 374 -13.59 64.31 -49.22
N LYS A 375 -13.53 64.54 -50.54
CA LYS A 375 -12.72 65.62 -51.15
C LYS A 375 -13.38 66.99 -51.09
N ASN A 376 -14.70 67.04 -51.26
CA ASN A 376 -15.49 68.26 -51.17
C ASN A 376 -16.23 68.22 -49.83
N LYS A 377 -15.78 69.02 -48.87
CA LYS A 377 -16.39 69.11 -47.54
C LYS A 377 -17.65 69.95 -47.59
N MET A 378 -18.66 69.55 -46.82
CA MET A 378 -19.87 70.32 -46.57
C MET A 378 -19.49 71.68 -45.93
N SER A 379 -19.84 72.78 -46.58
CA SER A 379 -19.59 74.11 -46.01
C SER A 379 -20.49 74.37 -44.80
N PRO A 380 -20.14 75.34 -43.91
CA PRO A 380 -21.06 75.79 -42.87
C PRO A 380 -22.43 76.16 -43.44
N GLU A 381 -22.48 76.82 -44.59
CA GLU A 381 -23.72 77.19 -45.29
C GLU A 381 -24.49 75.98 -45.84
N ASP A 382 -23.81 74.96 -46.36
CA ASP A 382 -24.44 73.71 -46.82
C ASP A 382 -24.98 72.88 -45.65
N PHE A 383 -24.25 72.85 -44.52
CA PHE A 383 -24.74 72.23 -43.30
C PHE A 383 -25.92 73.01 -42.74
N ILE A 384 -25.81 74.34 -42.57
CA ILE A 384 -26.88 75.25 -42.11
C ILE A 384 -28.13 75.17 -42.98
N ARG A 385 -27.99 74.96 -44.29
CA ARG A 385 -29.11 74.72 -45.23
C ARG A 385 -29.81 73.38 -44.99
N ASN A 386 -29.11 72.40 -44.42
CA ASN A 386 -29.65 71.09 -44.05
C ASN A 386 -30.11 71.03 -42.57
N ASN A 387 -29.37 71.63 -41.61
CA ASN A 387 -29.62 71.75 -40.16
C ASN A 387 -28.55 72.64 -39.47
N ARG A 388 -28.84 73.29 -38.33
CA ARG A 388 -27.92 74.25 -37.67
C ARG A 388 -27.12 73.65 -36.48
N GLU A 389 -25.91 74.11 -36.10
CA GLU A 389 -25.07 75.19 -36.70
C GLU A 389 -23.55 74.87 -36.81
N SER A 390 -22.70 75.04 -35.78
CA SER A 390 -21.22 74.84 -35.89
C SER A 390 -20.48 74.92 -34.54
N PRO A 391 -19.13 74.73 -34.39
CA PRO A 391 -18.15 73.81 -35.01
C PRO A 391 -17.26 73.03 -33.96
N MET A 392 -16.09 72.47 -34.34
CA MET A 392 -15.33 71.42 -33.61
C MET A 392 -13.86 71.75 -33.20
N GLU A 393 -13.23 70.93 -32.31
CA GLU A 393 -11.97 71.13 -31.57
C GLU A 393 -10.67 70.44 -32.14
N THR A 394 -9.53 70.48 -31.41
CA THR A 394 -8.17 70.13 -31.87
C THR A 394 -7.28 69.41 -30.82
N SER A 395 -6.04 69.06 -31.20
CA SER A 395 -4.97 68.31 -30.49
C SER A 395 -4.82 68.43 -28.96
N ASP A 396 -5.31 69.47 -28.30
CA ASP A 396 -5.32 69.55 -26.83
C ASP A 396 -6.28 68.52 -26.21
N ASP A 397 -7.29 68.04 -26.93
CA ASP A 397 -8.26 67.04 -26.45
C ASP A 397 -7.63 65.69 -26.09
N LEU A 398 -6.49 65.32 -26.68
CA LEU A 398 -5.76 64.12 -26.27
C LEU A 398 -5.16 64.29 -24.86
N ILE A 399 -4.71 65.51 -24.53
CA ILE A 399 -4.17 65.86 -23.21
C ILE A 399 -5.32 66.06 -22.20
N LYS A 400 -6.44 66.62 -22.64
CA LYS A 400 -7.71 66.77 -21.90
C LYS A 400 -8.26 65.39 -21.52
N HIS A 401 -8.35 64.46 -22.47
CA HIS A 401 -8.76 63.07 -22.26
C HIS A 401 -7.82 62.31 -21.29
N MET A 402 -6.50 62.57 -21.36
CA MET A 402 -5.54 62.02 -20.38
C MET A 402 -5.72 62.63 -18.98
N GLN A 403 -6.07 63.92 -18.87
CA GLN A 403 -6.40 64.56 -17.60
C GLN A 403 -7.76 64.12 -17.04
N GLU A 404 -8.72 63.82 -17.92
CA GLU A 404 -10.03 63.25 -17.57
C GLU A 404 -9.88 61.84 -17.04
N GLN A 405 -9.17 60.94 -17.74
CA GLN A 405 -8.87 59.60 -17.21
C GLN A 405 -8.12 59.65 -15.88
N PHE A 406 -7.21 60.62 -15.69
CA PHE A 406 -6.53 60.82 -14.41
C PHE A 406 -7.50 61.30 -13.30
N LYS A 407 -8.45 62.19 -13.61
CA LYS A 407 -9.46 62.71 -12.67
C LYS A 407 -10.58 61.71 -12.36
N GLU A 408 -11.06 60.96 -13.34
CA GLU A 408 -12.06 59.90 -13.15
C GLU A 408 -11.50 58.77 -12.28
N LYS A 409 -10.34 58.22 -12.64
CA LYS A 409 -9.70 57.15 -11.84
C LYS A 409 -9.26 57.60 -10.45
N ALA A 410 -8.99 58.89 -10.24
CA ALA A 410 -8.75 59.45 -8.92
C ALA A 410 -10.04 59.80 -8.14
N ARG A 411 -11.21 59.87 -8.78
CA ARG A 411 -12.53 60.02 -8.12
C ARG A 411 -13.20 58.69 -7.78
N MET A 412 -12.87 57.61 -8.49
CA MET A 412 -13.51 56.31 -8.27
C MET A 412 -12.80 55.51 -7.19
N SER A 413 -13.44 55.46 -6.02
CA SER A 413 -13.10 54.67 -4.83
C SER A 413 -11.92 55.15 -3.98
N GLU A 414 -12.11 55.11 -2.66
CA GLU A 414 -11.03 55.15 -1.67
C GLU A 414 -10.18 53.88 -1.84
N SER A 415 -9.11 53.95 -2.65
CA SER A 415 -8.34 52.77 -3.03
C SER A 415 -7.52 52.21 -1.84
N VAL A 416 -8.14 51.36 -1.02
CA VAL A 416 -7.46 50.69 0.10
C VAL A 416 -6.26 49.90 -0.44
N PHE A 417 -5.11 50.08 0.22
CA PHE A 417 -3.88 49.35 -0.06
C PHE A 417 -3.77 48.16 0.91
N TYR A 418 -3.51 46.97 0.37
CA TYR A 418 -3.37 45.73 1.10
C TYR A 418 -1.89 45.27 1.05
N PRO A 419 -1.15 45.21 2.18
CA PRO A 419 0.21 44.69 2.21
C PRO A 419 0.22 43.16 2.07
N ALA A 420 1.19 42.59 1.35
CA ALA A 420 1.34 41.14 1.25
C ALA A 420 1.89 40.53 2.55
N THR A 421 1.21 39.51 3.07
CA THR A 421 1.56 38.81 4.32
C THR A 421 1.61 37.28 4.18
N ASP A 422 0.76 36.69 3.35
CA ASP A 422 0.61 35.23 3.20
C ASP A 422 1.40 34.69 1.99
N VAL A 423 2.25 33.69 2.23
CA VAL A 423 3.05 33.02 1.17
C VAL A 423 2.19 32.36 0.08
N VAL A 424 0.94 32.00 0.37
CA VAL A 424 -0.02 31.42 -0.60
C VAL A 424 -0.20 32.32 -1.84
N ILE A 425 -0.03 33.64 -1.69
CA ILE A 425 -0.13 34.61 -2.78
C ILE A 425 0.82 34.28 -3.95
N LEU A 426 1.98 33.67 -3.67
CA LEU A 426 2.91 33.25 -4.71
C LEU A 426 2.33 32.18 -5.64
N LYS A 427 1.43 31.31 -5.17
CA LYS A 427 0.77 30.32 -6.04
C LYS A 427 -0.03 31.01 -7.15
N PHE A 428 -0.79 32.03 -6.76
CA PHE A 428 -1.60 32.84 -7.67
C PHE A 428 -0.73 33.67 -8.64
N MET A 429 0.43 34.16 -8.20
CA MET A 429 1.42 34.81 -9.07
C MET A 429 2.01 33.83 -10.09
N VAL A 430 2.44 32.65 -9.63
CA VAL A 430 3.02 31.59 -10.47
C VAL A 430 2.01 31.10 -11.51
N GLU A 431 0.75 30.86 -11.13
CA GLU A 431 -0.32 30.48 -12.06
C GLU A 431 -0.47 31.43 -13.26
N VAL A 432 -0.24 32.72 -13.05
CA VAL A 432 -0.31 33.76 -14.09
C VAL A 432 0.97 33.80 -14.93
N CYS A 433 2.16 33.60 -14.33
CA CYS A 433 3.43 33.79 -15.03
C CYS A 433 4.12 32.51 -15.54
N TRP A 434 3.77 31.30 -15.07
CA TRP A 434 4.57 30.09 -15.33
C TRP A 434 4.70 29.75 -16.83
N ALA A 435 3.61 29.78 -17.59
CA ALA A 435 3.64 29.47 -19.02
C ALA A 435 4.42 30.52 -19.84
N PRO A 436 4.24 31.83 -19.62
CA PRO A 436 5.14 32.86 -20.14
C PRO A 436 6.62 32.65 -19.78
N MET A 437 6.93 32.32 -18.53
CA MET A 437 8.31 32.08 -18.07
C MET A 437 8.92 30.84 -18.75
N LEU A 438 8.17 29.74 -18.84
CA LEU A 438 8.60 28.52 -19.53
C LEU A 438 8.92 28.80 -21.01
N ALA A 439 8.06 29.56 -21.70
CA ALA A 439 8.34 29.97 -23.08
C ALA A 439 9.56 30.92 -23.20
N ALA A 440 9.79 31.78 -22.21
CA ALA A 440 10.93 32.70 -22.17
C ALA A 440 12.28 31.99 -21.95
N PHE A 441 12.30 30.84 -21.28
CA PHE A 441 13.54 30.10 -21.03
C PHE A 441 13.75 28.97 -22.04
N SER A 442 12.71 28.25 -22.45
CA SER A 442 12.85 27.15 -23.42
C SER A 442 13.24 27.63 -24.82
N VAL A 443 12.61 28.68 -25.35
CA VAL A 443 12.85 29.08 -26.75
C VAL A 443 14.27 29.63 -26.97
N PRO A 444 14.81 30.53 -26.13
CA PRO A 444 16.18 31.01 -26.30
C PRO A 444 17.24 29.94 -25.98
N LEU A 445 16.99 29.02 -25.05
CA LEU A 445 17.90 27.90 -24.76
C LEU A 445 18.04 26.93 -25.95
N ASP A 446 16.93 26.68 -26.67
CA ASP A 446 16.93 25.88 -27.89
C ASP A 446 17.70 26.58 -29.02
N GLN A 447 17.40 27.86 -29.27
CA GLN A 447 17.87 28.62 -30.43
C GLN A 447 19.26 29.25 -30.27
N SER A 448 19.71 29.50 -29.04
CA SER A 448 20.99 30.16 -28.76
C SER A 448 22.10 29.16 -28.44
N ASP A 449 23.32 29.48 -28.88
CA ASP A 449 24.57 28.84 -28.42
C ASP A 449 25.46 29.87 -27.64
N ASP A 450 24.90 31.03 -27.24
CA ASP A 450 25.55 32.05 -26.38
C ASP A 450 25.49 31.67 -24.89
N GLU A 451 26.66 31.56 -24.25
CA GLU A 451 26.85 31.15 -22.85
C GLU A 451 26.07 32.01 -21.84
N ILE A 452 26.00 33.33 -22.06
CA ILE A 452 25.28 34.26 -21.18
C ILE A 452 23.78 34.02 -21.25
N VAL A 453 23.26 33.74 -22.46
CA VAL A 453 21.84 33.39 -22.66
C VAL A 453 21.53 32.04 -22.04
N ILE A 454 22.38 31.02 -22.28
CA ILE A 454 22.23 29.68 -21.70
C ILE A 454 22.18 29.75 -20.17
N SER A 455 23.16 30.43 -19.55
CA SER A 455 23.23 30.62 -18.10
C SER A 455 21.96 31.30 -17.54
N GLN A 456 21.45 32.34 -18.22
CA GLN A 456 20.22 33.02 -17.81
C GLN A 456 18.97 32.15 -17.94
N CYS A 457 18.84 31.36 -19.01
CA CYS A 457 17.72 30.44 -19.17
C CYS A 457 17.74 29.34 -18.10
N LEU A 458 18.91 28.75 -17.83
CA LEU A 458 19.07 27.69 -16.82
C LEU A 458 18.83 28.20 -15.40
N GLU A 459 19.31 29.40 -15.07
CA GLU A 459 18.98 30.07 -13.81
C GLU A 459 17.47 30.37 -13.70
N GLY A 460 16.83 30.77 -14.80
CA GLY A 460 15.38 30.93 -14.87
C GLY A 460 14.61 29.64 -14.59
N PHE A 461 15.05 28.52 -15.16
CA PHE A 461 14.53 27.19 -14.83
C PHE A 461 14.73 26.86 -13.35
N ARG A 462 15.94 27.05 -12.79
CA ARG A 462 16.22 26.80 -11.37
C ARG A 462 15.30 27.60 -10.45
N CYS A 463 15.20 28.92 -10.63
CA CYS A 463 14.32 29.76 -9.81
C CYS A 463 12.85 29.37 -9.96
N ALA A 464 12.37 29.03 -11.17
CA ALA A 464 11.00 28.58 -11.39
C ALA A 464 10.71 27.25 -10.69
N ILE A 465 11.65 26.31 -10.75
CA ILE A 465 11.53 24.98 -10.14
C ILE A 465 11.56 25.10 -8.61
N HIS A 466 12.46 25.90 -8.05
CA HIS A 466 12.53 26.18 -6.61
C HIS A 466 11.20 26.70 -6.05
N VAL A 467 10.64 27.76 -6.66
CA VAL A 467 9.36 28.35 -6.22
C VAL A 467 8.20 27.37 -6.40
N THR A 468 8.11 26.68 -7.53
CA THR A 468 7.01 25.72 -7.79
C THR A 468 7.09 24.47 -6.91
N ALA A 469 8.29 23.97 -6.62
CA ALA A 469 8.52 22.83 -5.74
C ALA A 469 8.16 23.16 -4.28
N ALA A 470 8.74 24.21 -3.72
CA ALA A 470 8.47 24.62 -2.34
C ALA A 470 6.98 25.01 -2.12
N MET A 471 6.29 25.52 -3.14
CA MET A 471 4.84 25.78 -3.10
C MET A 471 3.96 24.55 -3.41
N SER A 472 4.54 23.37 -3.64
CA SER A 472 3.84 22.12 -3.98
C SER A 472 2.96 22.22 -5.24
N MET A 473 3.39 23.01 -6.23
CA MET A 473 2.68 23.23 -7.50
C MET A 473 3.07 22.16 -8.53
N LYS A 474 2.58 20.94 -8.32
CA LYS A 474 2.95 19.73 -9.08
C LYS A 474 3.01 19.96 -10.60
N THR A 475 1.91 20.38 -11.22
CA THR A 475 1.82 20.56 -12.69
C THR A 475 2.87 21.52 -13.24
N GLN A 476 3.07 22.67 -12.59
CA GLN A 476 4.01 23.69 -13.03
C GLN A 476 5.46 23.24 -12.82
N ARG A 477 5.77 22.68 -11.65
CA ARG A 477 7.09 22.11 -11.33
C ARG A 477 7.48 21.03 -12.34
N ASP A 478 6.60 20.06 -12.55
CA ASP A 478 6.84 18.91 -13.41
C ASP A 478 7.00 19.36 -14.89
N ALA A 479 6.29 20.42 -15.32
CA ALA A 479 6.45 21.02 -16.65
C ALA A 479 7.83 21.69 -16.84
N PHE A 480 8.31 22.47 -15.86
CA PHE A 480 9.65 23.06 -15.91
C PHE A 480 10.74 21.98 -15.89
N ILE A 481 10.67 21.00 -14.99
CA ILE A 481 11.63 19.90 -14.89
C ILE A 481 11.63 19.05 -16.17
N THR A 482 10.46 18.70 -16.70
CA THR A 482 10.35 17.93 -17.96
C THR A 482 10.95 18.69 -19.14
N SER A 483 10.80 20.02 -19.18
CA SER A 483 11.40 20.84 -20.24
C SER A 483 12.92 20.90 -20.10
N LEU A 484 13.43 21.12 -18.89
CA LEU A 484 14.87 21.13 -18.60
C LEU A 484 15.52 19.75 -18.89
N ALA A 485 14.85 18.65 -18.52
CA ALA A 485 15.28 17.28 -18.81
C ALA A 485 15.46 17.03 -20.31
N LYS A 486 14.58 17.58 -21.17
CA LYS A 486 14.74 17.49 -22.64
C LYS A 486 15.99 18.22 -23.13
N PHE A 487 16.31 19.37 -22.54
CA PHE A 487 17.52 20.14 -22.88
C PHE A 487 18.84 19.49 -22.43
N THR A 488 18.81 18.34 -21.75
CA THR A 488 20.03 17.54 -21.51
C THR A 488 20.50 16.73 -22.73
N SER A 489 19.65 16.54 -23.76
CA SER A 489 19.94 15.72 -24.95
C SER A 489 20.42 14.28 -24.69
N LEU A 490 20.23 13.74 -23.48
CA LEU A 490 20.70 12.39 -23.05
C LEU A 490 20.05 11.19 -23.76
N HIS A 491 19.37 11.41 -24.88
CA HIS A 491 18.81 10.38 -25.76
C HIS A 491 19.67 10.16 -27.02
N SER A 492 20.64 11.04 -27.30
CA SER A 492 21.54 10.94 -28.45
C SER A 492 22.90 11.56 -28.13
N ALA A 493 23.95 10.73 -28.06
CA ALA A 493 25.30 11.20 -27.75
C ALA A 493 25.84 12.19 -28.80
N ALA A 494 25.40 12.05 -30.05
CA ALA A 494 25.83 12.88 -31.18
C ALA A 494 25.31 14.33 -31.10
N ASP A 495 24.22 14.57 -30.36
CA ASP A 495 23.55 15.87 -30.28
C ASP A 495 23.94 16.66 -29.01
N ILE A 496 24.89 16.17 -28.22
CA ILE A 496 25.37 16.83 -26.99
C ILE A 496 26.32 17.98 -27.33
N LYS A 497 25.88 19.19 -27.01
CA LYS A 497 26.64 20.45 -27.03
C LYS A 497 26.97 20.91 -25.59
N PRO A 498 27.89 21.88 -25.40
CA PRO A 498 28.18 22.47 -24.09
C PRO A 498 26.93 22.97 -23.32
N LYS A 499 25.91 23.50 -24.02
CA LYS A 499 24.66 23.93 -23.38
C LYS A 499 23.86 22.79 -22.73
N ASN A 500 23.99 21.57 -23.23
CA ASN A 500 23.37 20.39 -22.66
C ASN A 500 24.11 19.92 -21.40
N ILE A 501 25.44 20.10 -21.35
CA ILE A 501 26.26 19.87 -20.15
C ILE A 501 25.84 20.81 -19.02
N GLU A 502 25.66 22.10 -19.30
CA GLU A 502 25.13 23.05 -18.31
C GLU A 502 23.70 22.73 -17.87
N ALA A 503 22.85 22.21 -18.76
CA ALA A 503 21.51 21.73 -18.39
C ALA A 503 21.56 20.50 -17.45
N ILE A 504 22.53 19.60 -17.63
CA ILE A 504 22.77 18.47 -16.72
C ILE A 504 23.22 18.97 -15.34
N LYS A 505 24.20 19.88 -15.29
CA LYS A 505 24.65 20.51 -14.03
C LYS A 505 23.48 21.20 -13.31
N ALA A 506 22.63 21.93 -14.04
CA ALA A 506 21.44 22.56 -13.47
C ALA A 506 20.47 21.55 -12.84
N ILE A 507 20.25 20.39 -13.47
CA ILE A 507 19.42 19.30 -12.91
C ILE A 507 20.04 18.70 -11.64
N LEU A 508 21.36 18.46 -11.63
CA LEU A 508 22.05 17.95 -10.44
C LEU A 508 21.99 18.95 -9.28
N LEU A 509 22.08 20.25 -9.57
CA LEU A 509 21.99 21.32 -8.58
C LEU A 509 20.55 21.48 -8.03
N ILE A 510 19.51 21.33 -8.86
CA ILE A 510 18.11 21.27 -8.42
C ILE A 510 17.88 20.07 -7.48
N ALA A 511 18.44 18.89 -7.80
CA ALA A 511 18.38 17.73 -6.92
C ALA A 511 19.07 17.97 -5.55
N ASP A 512 20.10 18.81 -5.54
CA ASP A 512 20.91 19.16 -4.38
C ASP A 512 20.24 20.21 -3.47
N GLU A 513 19.52 21.16 -4.06
CA GLU A 513 18.85 22.29 -3.39
C GLU A 513 17.37 22.01 -3.03
N ASP A 514 16.58 21.49 -3.97
CA ASP A 514 15.11 21.33 -3.85
C ASP A 514 14.65 19.93 -3.43
N GLY A 515 15.60 19.03 -3.13
CA GLY A 515 15.35 17.58 -2.95
C GLY A 515 14.18 17.18 -2.03
N ASN A 516 13.85 18.03 -1.05
CA ASN A 516 12.74 17.82 -0.11
C ASN A 516 11.34 18.07 -0.70
N TYR A 517 11.24 18.75 -1.85
CA TYR A 517 9.99 19.30 -2.39
C TYR A 517 9.69 18.86 -3.84
N LEU A 518 10.58 18.06 -4.44
CA LEU A 518 10.46 17.57 -5.82
C LEU A 518 9.36 16.51 -6.01
N GLN A 519 9.00 15.76 -4.96
CA GLN A 519 7.96 14.70 -5.02
C GLN A 519 8.20 13.75 -6.23
N GLU A 520 7.16 13.44 -7.00
CA GLU A 520 7.25 12.60 -8.22
C GLU A 520 8.23 13.12 -9.28
N ALA A 521 8.57 14.42 -9.30
CA ALA A 521 9.53 14.96 -10.28
C ALA A 521 10.96 14.42 -10.10
N TRP A 522 11.25 13.77 -8.96
CA TRP A 522 12.46 12.95 -8.78
C TRP A 522 12.64 11.93 -9.90
N GLU A 523 11.56 11.41 -10.49
CA GLU A 523 11.58 10.45 -11.60
C GLU A 523 12.32 11.01 -12.82
N HIS A 524 11.99 12.24 -13.24
CA HIS A 524 12.63 12.88 -14.39
C HIS A 524 14.12 13.13 -14.13
N ILE A 525 14.46 13.56 -12.91
CA ILE A 525 15.83 13.86 -12.48
C ILE A 525 16.67 12.58 -12.42
N LEU A 526 16.15 11.51 -11.79
CA LEU A 526 16.83 10.22 -11.69
C LEU A 526 16.91 9.52 -13.06
N THR A 527 15.95 9.73 -13.96
CA THR A 527 16.05 9.29 -15.37
C THR A 527 17.18 10.02 -16.11
N CYS A 528 17.36 11.33 -15.89
CA CYS A 528 18.52 12.05 -16.42
C CYS A 528 19.84 11.54 -15.83
N VAL A 529 19.94 11.36 -14.51
CA VAL A 529 21.12 10.77 -13.85
C VAL A 529 21.46 9.40 -14.42
N SER A 530 20.45 8.53 -14.55
CA SER A 530 20.57 7.19 -15.14
C SER A 530 21.08 7.26 -16.58
N ARG A 531 20.48 8.07 -17.46
CA ARG A 531 20.90 8.17 -18.87
C ARG A 531 22.30 8.80 -19.04
N PHE A 532 22.65 9.75 -18.16
CA PHE A 532 23.98 10.36 -18.14
C PHE A 532 25.08 9.33 -17.81
N GLU A 533 24.88 8.48 -16.79
CA GLU A 533 25.84 7.43 -16.47
C GLU A 533 26.00 6.41 -17.61
N ASN A 534 24.89 6.00 -18.25
CA ASN A 534 24.95 5.08 -19.40
C ASN A 534 25.78 5.67 -20.56
N LEU A 535 25.55 6.94 -20.89
CA LEU A 535 26.32 7.62 -21.94
C LEU A 535 27.81 7.80 -21.57
N HIS A 536 28.12 7.98 -20.28
CA HIS A 536 29.50 8.03 -19.81
C HIS A 536 30.19 6.67 -19.94
N LEU A 537 29.57 5.57 -19.47
CA LEU A 537 30.10 4.21 -19.62
C LEU A 537 30.32 3.81 -21.08
N VAL A 538 29.37 4.13 -21.96
CA VAL A 538 29.51 3.91 -23.41
C VAL A 538 30.64 4.77 -24.01
N GLY A 539 30.86 5.98 -23.48
CA GLY A 539 31.96 6.87 -23.85
C GLY A 539 33.34 6.39 -23.38
N GLU A 540 33.42 5.68 -22.26
CA GLU A 540 34.64 5.01 -21.76
C GLU A 540 34.90 3.65 -22.43
N GLY A 541 33.91 3.10 -23.16
CA GLY A 541 33.98 1.78 -23.78
C GLY A 541 33.79 0.62 -22.80
N ALA A 542 33.14 0.87 -21.67
CA ALA A 542 32.79 -0.16 -20.70
C ALA A 542 31.79 -1.18 -21.31
N PRO A 543 31.88 -2.47 -20.97
CA PRO A 543 30.92 -3.47 -21.43
C PRO A 543 29.53 -3.21 -20.83
N PRO A 544 28.42 -3.36 -21.60
CA PRO A 544 27.07 -3.24 -21.05
C PRO A 544 26.79 -4.24 -19.93
N ASP A 545 25.92 -3.88 -18.98
CA ASP A 545 25.50 -4.76 -17.86
C ASP A 545 24.99 -6.13 -18.34
N ALA A 546 24.35 -6.20 -19.51
CA ALA A 546 23.96 -7.47 -20.14
C ALA A 546 25.13 -8.47 -20.32
N THR A 547 26.36 -7.97 -20.48
CA THR A 547 27.58 -8.79 -20.58
C THR A 547 27.89 -9.50 -19.25
N PHE A 548 27.62 -8.86 -18.11
CA PHE A 548 27.76 -9.47 -16.79
C PHE A 548 26.76 -10.63 -16.62
N PHE A 549 25.55 -10.50 -17.16
CA PHE A 549 24.53 -11.55 -17.14
C PHE A 549 24.75 -12.67 -18.16
N ALA A 550 25.41 -12.38 -19.29
CA ALA A 550 25.75 -13.38 -20.31
C ALA A 550 26.81 -14.40 -19.84
N LEU A 551 27.71 -13.98 -18.93
CA LEU A 551 28.82 -14.80 -18.42
C LEU A 551 28.43 -15.83 -17.33
N GLN A 552 27.15 -15.94 -16.96
CA GLN A 552 26.68 -16.84 -15.89
C GLN A 552 25.83 -18.04 -16.35
N GLN A 553 25.71 -18.30 -17.66
CA GLN A 553 25.15 -19.59 -18.10
C GLN A 553 26.20 -20.70 -17.94
N PRO A 554 25.86 -21.82 -17.28
CA PRO A 554 26.80 -22.94 -17.14
C PRO A 554 26.87 -23.74 -18.46
N ASP A 555 28.04 -23.68 -19.12
CA ASP A 555 28.35 -24.45 -20.34
C ASP A 555 28.29 -25.97 -20.08
N LEU A 556 27.15 -26.57 -20.44
CA LEU A 556 26.98 -28.02 -20.55
C LEU A 556 27.28 -28.52 -21.97
N ASP A 557 28.51 -28.33 -22.48
CA ASP A 557 29.17 -29.40 -23.27
C ASP A 557 30.67 -29.18 -23.60
N LYS A 558 31.47 -30.20 -23.21
CA LYS A 558 32.72 -30.70 -23.83
C LYS A 558 34.01 -29.85 -23.87
N SER A 559 35.04 -30.48 -23.29
CA SER A 559 36.46 -30.13 -23.32
C SER A 559 37.14 -30.16 -24.71
N LYS A 560 38.08 -29.23 -24.98
CA LYS A 560 39.54 -29.50 -25.19
C LYS A 560 40.37 -28.25 -25.57
N GLN A 561 41.64 -28.24 -25.11
CA GLN A 561 42.82 -27.49 -25.61
C GLN A 561 42.94 -25.95 -25.44
N ALA A 562 43.78 -25.59 -24.45
CA ALA A 562 45.01 -24.76 -24.56
C ALA A 562 44.99 -23.28 -25.04
N LYS A 563 45.29 -22.39 -24.06
CA LYS A 563 46.15 -21.16 -24.10
C LYS A 563 46.17 -20.22 -25.33
N SER A 564 45.76 -18.98 -25.03
CA SER A 564 46.43 -17.69 -25.29
C SER A 564 46.21 -16.88 -26.59
N SER A 565 45.85 -15.61 -26.36
CA SER A 565 46.33 -14.38 -27.04
C SER A 565 45.63 -13.83 -28.29
N ILE A 566 45.32 -12.53 -28.21
CA ILE A 566 45.36 -11.48 -29.25
C ILE A 566 44.20 -11.39 -30.30
N LEU A 567 43.75 -10.14 -30.51
CA LEU A 567 42.83 -9.56 -31.52
C LEU A 567 43.37 -9.63 -32.97
N PRO A 568 42.75 -9.08 -34.06
CA PRO A 568 41.42 -8.44 -34.25
C PRO A 568 40.63 -8.82 -35.56
N VAL A 569 39.41 -8.26 -35.70
CA VAL A 569 38.76 -7.73 -36.95
C VAL A 569 38.48 -8.65 -38.16
N LEU A 570 37.20 -8.65 -38.62
CA LEU A 570 36.82 -8.38 -40.02
C LEU A 570 35.33 -8.05 -40.20
N LYS A 571 35.02 -6.92 -40.87
CA LYS A 571 33.64 -6.49 -41.23
C LYS A 571 33.32 -6.85 -42.68
N LYS A 572 32.03 -7.11 -42.97
CA LYS A 572 31.44 -7.03 -44.32
C LYS A 572 30.21 -6.11 -44.32
N LYS A 573 29.89 -5.50 -45.47
CA LYS A 573 29.05 -4.29 -45.61
C LYS A 573 28.12 -4.42 -46.84
N SER A 574 27.02 -3.64 -46.84
CA SER A 574 26.14 -3.22 -47.96
C SER A 574 24.64 -3.63 -47.80
N PRO A 575 23.66 -3.05 -48.55
CA PRO A 575 23.22 -1.66 -48.31
C PRO A 575 21.69 -1.36 -48.41
N ASN A 576 21.31 -0.15 -47.94
CA ASN A 576 20.19 0.74 -48.35
C ASN A 576 18.69 0.39 -48.15
N ALA A 577 18.02 1.27 -47.39
CA ALA A 577 16.73 1.90 -47.72
C ALA A 577 16.66 3.32 -47.07
N GLY A 578 15.89 4.26 -47.64
CA GLY A 578 15.92 5.69 -47.30
C GLY A 578 14.95 6.17 -46.20
N PRO A 579 14.99 7.48 -45.83
CA PRO A 579 14.31 8.00 -44.64
C PRO A 579 12.88 8.50 -44.87
N ALA A 580 12.03 8.36 -43.85
CA ALA A 580 10.72 9.00 -43.74
C ALA A 580 10.54 9.62 -42.33
N SER A 581 9.78 10.71 -42.25
CA SER A 581 9.69 11.59 -41.06
C SER A 581 8.41 11.38 -40.23
N LYS A 582 8.55 11.34 -38.89
CA LYS A 582 7.62 11.70 -37.78
C LYS A 582 8.20 11.14 -36.46
N ARG A 583 8.34 11.86 -35.35
CA ARG A 583 7.36 12.58 -34.48
C ARG A 583 6.55 11.65 -33.58
N GLY A 584 6.98 11.52 -32.31
CA GLY A 584 6.09 11.32 -31.16
C GLY A 584 5.94 9.91 -30.56
N SER A 585 6.98 9.41 -29.89
CA SER A 585 6.88 8.61 -28.64
C SER A 585 8.30 8.52 -28.03
N TYR A 586 8.43 8.36 -26.71
CA TYR A 586 9.71 8.19 -26.02
C TYR A 586 10.02 6.70 -25.76
N ASP A 587 9.79 5.88 -26.78
CA ASP A 587 10.15 4.46 -26.79
C ASP A 587 11.58 4.27 -27.30
N SER A 588 12.36 3.44 -26.60
CA SER A 588 13.74 3.11 -26.97
C SER A 588 13.80 2.27 -28.25
N ALA A 589 14.26 2.86 -29.35
CA ALA A 589 14.68 2.14 -30.54
C ALA A 589 16.18 1.81 -30.45
N GLY A 590 16.53 0.52 -30.51
CA GLY A 590 17.90 0.04 -30.29
C GLY A 590 18.94 0.54 -31.31
N VAL A 591 20.14 0.86 -30.82
CA VAL A 591 21.25 1.38 -31.64
C VAL A 591 22.00 0.23 -32.32
N GLY A 592 21.82 0.08 -33.63
CA GLY A 592 22.61 -0.83 -34.47
C GLY A 592 23.18 -0.14 -35.71
N GLY A 593 24.43 0.34 -35.69
CA GLY A 593 24.91 1.22 -36.77
C GLY A 593 26.42 1.54 -36.88
N LYS A 594 27.26 0.54 -37.20
CA LYS A 594 28.55 0.67 -37.93
C LYS A 594 29.58 1.73 -37.45
N ALA A 595 30.48 1.33 -36.55
CA ALA A 595 31.69 2.09 -36.21
C ALA A 595 32.69 2.26 -37.38
N SER A 596 33.07 3.50 -37.70
CA SER A 596 34.37 3.90 -38.30
C SER A 596 34.57 5.42 -38.38
N GLY A 597 33.52 6.22 -38.09
CA GLY A 597 33.62 7.64 -37.75
C GLY A 597 33.10 7.96 -36.35
N VAL A 598 32.78 6.93 -35.57
CA VAL A 598 32.16 7.04 -34.24
C VAL A 598 33.22 7.31 -33.18
N ASP A 599 34.39 6.68 -33.29
CA ASP A 599 35.45 6.69 -32.27
C ASP A 599 35.97 8.11 -31.98
N GLN A 600 36.05 9.00 -32.99
CA GLN A 600 36.52 10.37 -32.81
C GLN A 600 35.44 11.32 -32.25
N MET A 601 34.16 11.03 -32.52
CA MET A 601 33.04 11.79 -31.97
C MET A 601 32.73 11.37 -30.52
N ASN A 602 32.83 10.07 -30.22
CA ASN A 602 32.76 9.54 -28.86
C ASN A 602 33.81 10.20 -27.96
N ASN A 603 35.08 10.28 -28.38
CA ASN A 603 36.13 10.91 -27.56
C ASN A 603 35.83 12.37 -27.17
N VAL A 604 35.21 13.16 -28.05
CA VAL A 604 34.80 14.54 -27.75
C VAL A 604 33.62 14.56 -26.78
N VAL A 605 32.64 13.67 -26.95
CA VAL A 605 31.50 13.53 -26.04
C VAL A 605 31.96 13.07 -24.66
N THR A 606 32.86 12.08 -24.56
CA THR A 606 33.45 11.62 -23.29
C THR A 606 34.15 12.78 -22.57
N SER A 607 34.99 13.56 -23.27
CA SER A 607 35.67 14.73 -22.69
C SER A 607 34.71 15.87 -22.27
N LEU A 608 33.54 15.99 -22.91
CA LEU A 608 32.48 16.91 -22.46
C LEU A 608 31.73 16.37 -21.23
N LEU A 609 31.48 15.06 -21.15
CA LEU A 609 30.80 14.41 -20.02
C LEU A 609 31.67 14.41 -18.74
N GLU A 610 33.00 14.28 -18.88
CA GLU A 610 33.97 14.42 -17.78
C GLU A 610 33.82 15.74 -17.00
N GLN A 611 33.36 16.82 -17.66
CA GLN A 611 33.20 18.15 -17.04
C GLN A 611 32.09 18.24 -15.98
N VAL A 612 31.16 17.28 -15.97
CA VAL A 612 30.12 17.17 -14.92
C VAL A 612 30.67 16.40 -13.71
N GLY A 613 31.67 15.53 -13.91
CA GLY A 613 32.32 14.76 -12.86
C GLY A 613 31.41 13.72 -12.19
N MET A 614 31.83 12.45 -12.17
CA MET A 614 31.08 11.39 -11.47
C MET A 614 30.87 11.68 -9.97
N ALA A 615 31.67 12.57 -9.37
CA ALA A 615 31.49 13.04 -8.01
C ALA A 615 30.22 13.87 -7.80
N GLU A 616 29.76 14.66 -8.78
CA GLU A 616 28.53 15.45 -8.67
C GLU A 616 27.29 14.57 -8.77
N MET A 617 27.30 13.62 -9.71
CA MET A 617 26.25 12.61 -9.82
C MET A 617 26.10 11.77 -8.54
N ASN A 618 27.21 11.24 -8.02
CA ASN A 618 27.19 10.45 -6.78
C ASN A 618 26.77 11.27 -5.55
N ARG A 619 26.93 12.61 -5.58
CA ARG A 619 26.47 13.53 -4.52
C ARG A 619 24.95 13.47 -4.32
N VAL A 620 24.17 13.29 -5.39
CA VAL A 620 22.70 13.16 -5.33
C VAL A 620 22.32 11.98 -4.43
N PHE A 621 22.94 10.82 -4.65
CA PHE A 621 22.67 9.62 -3.83
C PHE A 621 23.19 9.76 -2.39
N ALA A 622 24.37 10.35 -2.20
CA ALA A 622 24.91 10.63 -0.86
C ALA A 622 24.03 11.62 -0.05
N ARG A 623 23.42 12.62 -0.71
CA ARG A 623 22.50 13.58 -0.09
C ARG A 623 21.15 12.98 0.32
N SER A 624 20.81 11.77 -0.10
CA SER A 624 19.60 11.08 0.38
C SER A 624 19.49 11.06 1.91
N GLN A 625 20.60 11.00 2.64
CA GLN A 625 20.63 11.07 4.12
C GLN A 625 20.13 12.41 4.68
N LYS A 626 20.24 13.50 3.92
CA LYS A 626 19.83 14.86 4.32
C LYS A 626 18.38 15.19 3.97
N LEU A 627 17.71 14.36 3.17
CA LEU A 627 16.30 14.54 2.84
C LEU A 627 15.43 14.42 4.11
N ASN A 628 14.31 15.14 4.14
CA ASN A 628 13.32 15.03 5.21
C ASN A 628 12.55 13.70 5.15
N SER A 629 11.59 13.50 6.04
CA SER A 629 10.82 12.25 6.16
C SER A 629 10.02 11.89 4.91
N GLU A 630 9.53 12.88 4.16
CA GLU A 630 8.65 12.69 3.00
C GLU A 630 9.46 12.60 1.70
N GLY A 631 10.39 13.54 1.50
CA GLY A 631 11.24 13.62 0.32
C GLY A 631 12.12 12.38 0.11
N ILE A 632 12.56 11.70 1.18
CA ILE A 632 13.27 10.41 1.04
C ILE A 632 12.36 9.28 0.54
N ILE A 633 11.08 9.28 0.92
CA ILE A 633 10.12 8.27 0.46
C ILE A 633 9.85 8.49 -1.03
N ASP A 634 9.65 9.73 -1.46
CA ASP A 634 9.41 10.05 -2.87
C ASP A 634 10.66 9.82 -3.74
N PHE A 635 11.87 10.14 -3.23
CA PHE A 635 13.13 9.78 -3.87
C PHE A 635 13.25 8.26 -4.08
N VAL A 636 12.94 7.45 -3.06
CA VAL A 636 13.02 5.98 -3.14
C VAL A 636 11.98 5.42 -4.11
N LYS A 637 10.73 5.91 -4.09
CA LYS A 637 9.69 5.52 -5.08
C LYS A 637 10.15 5.81 -6.50
N ALA A 638 10.66 7.01 -6.76
CA ALA A 638 11.15 7.43 -8.07
C ALA A 638 12.34 6.56 -8.53
N LEU A 639 13.30 6.28 -7.65
CA LEU A 639 14.45 5.42 -7.96
C LEU A 639 14.02 3.97 -8.27
N CYS A 640 13.08 3.41 -7.51
CA CYS A 640 12.48 2.11 -7.81
C CYS A 640 11.79 2.11 -9.18
N LYS A 641 11.07 3.16 -9.56
CA LYS A 641 10.42 3.26 -10.86
C LYS A 641 11.43 3.34 -12.02
N VAL A 642 12.46 4.19 -11.91
CA VAL A 642 13.54 4.27 -12.91
C VAL A 642 14.27 2.92 -13.03
N SER A 643 14.53 2.25 -11.91
CA SER A 643 15.09 0.89 -11.93
C SER A 643 14.18 -0.14 -12.61
N MET A 644 12.86 -0.06 -12.44
CA MET A 644 11.94 -0.94 -13.18
C MET A 644 11.98 -0.67 -14.69
N GLU A 645 12.22 0.56 -15.13
CA GLU A 645 12.34 0.91 -16.54
C GLU A 645 13.67 0.43 -17.14
N GLU A 646 14.79 0.54 -16.40
CA GLU A 646 16.10 -0.04 -16.77
C GLU A 646 16.05 -1.58 -16.93
N LEU A 647 15.27 -2.26 -16.08
CA LEU A 647 15.16 -3.73 -16.05
C LEU A 647 14.14 -4.31 -17.05
N ARG A 648 13.28 -3.48 -17.65
CA ARG A 648 12.28 -3.93 -18.66
C ARG A 648 12.88 -4.33 -20.00
N SER A 649 14.11 -3.92 -20.28
CA SER A 649 14.82 -4.25 -21.52
C SER A 649 15.18 -5.74 -21.57
N ALA A 650 14.47 -6.51 -22.39
CA ALA A 650 14.70 -7.95 -22.51
C ALA A 650 16.04 -8.31 -23.18
N SER A 651 16.61 -7.41 -23.99
CA SER A 651 17.86 -7.62 -24.73
C SER A 651 19.09 -7.00 -24.08
N ASP A 652 18.91 -5.96 -23.25
CA ASP A 652 20.00 -5.23 -22.60
C ASP A 652 19.52 -4.63 -21.26
N PRO A 653 19.35 -5.45 -20.20
CA PRO A 653 18.89 -4.98 -18.90
C PRO A 653 20.03 -4.31 -18.12
N ARG A 654 19.73 -3.13 -17.54
CA ARG A 654 20.69 -2.33 -16.76
C ARG A 654 20.37 -2.36 -15.27
N VAL A 655 21.40 -2.44 -14.43
CA VAL A 655 21.30 -2.57 -12.96
C VAL A 655 21.90 -1.38 -12.19
N PHE A 656 22.22 -0.28 -12.88
CA PHE A 656 22.70 0.96 -12.24
C PHE A 656 21.78 1.43 -11.11
N SER A 657 20.49 1.67 -11.40
CA SER A 657 19.55 2.15 -10.38
C SER A 657 19.28 1.11 -9.29
N LEU A 658 19.29 -0.18 -9.63
CA LEU A 658 19.17 -1.28 -8.66
C LEU A 658 20.34 -1.32 -7.67
N THR A 659 21.56 -1.10 -8.17
CA THR A 659 22.78 -0.99 -7.35
C THR A 659 22.70 0.25 -6.45
N LYS A 660 22.22 1.38 -6.97
CA LYS A 660 21.97 2.58 -6.16
C LYS A 660 20.86 2.41 -5.12
N ILE A 661 19.83 1.60 -5.38
CA ILE A 661 18.82 1.26 -4.37
C ILE A 661 19.47 0.58 -3.16
N VAL A 662 20.44 -0.31 -3.36
CA VAL A 662 21.19 -0.96 -2.27
C VAL A 662 22.02 0.04 -1.46
N GLU A 663 22.73 0.95 -2.13
CA GLU A 663 23.46 2.05 -1.47
C GLU A 663 22.53 2.94 -0.64
N ILE A 664 21.42 3.38 -1.22
CA ILE A 664 20.43 4.28 -0.59
C ILE A 664 19.75 3.61 0.60
N ALA A 665 19.37 2.34 0.49
CA ALA A 665 18.80 1.57 1.58
C ALA A 665 19.80 1.46 2.75
N HIS A 666 21.09 1.26 2.47
CA HIS A 666 22.13 1.25 3.50
C HIS A 666 22.34 2.63 4.16
N TYR A 667 22.44 3.70 3.36
CA TYR A 667 22.63 5.06 3.86
C TYR A 667 21.47 5.54 4.76
N ASN A 668 20.24 5.12 4.48
CA ASN A 668 19.04 5.60 5.17
C ASN A 668 18.51 4.64 6.26
N MET A 669 19.18 3.50 6.46
CA MET A 669 18.78 2.47 7.42
C MET A 669 18.69 2.97 8.88
N ASN A 670 19.47 4.00 9.22
CA ASN A 670 19.55 4.60 10.56
C ASN A 670 18.51 5.71 10.82
N ARG A 671 17.59 5.97 9.90
CA ARG A 671 16.50 6.95 10.09
C ARG A 671 15.53 6.52 11.21
N ILE A 672 14.75 7.50 11.68
CA ILE A 672 13.63 7.29 12.61
C ILE A 672 12.74 6.14 12.11
N ARG A 673 12.40 5.22 13.02
CA ARG A 673 11.71 3.95 12.74
C ARG A 673 10.54 4.05 11.76
N LEU A 674 9.64 5.01 11.96
CA LEU A 674 8.45 5.19 11.11
C LEU A 674 8.85 5.50 9.66
N VAL A 675 9.80 6.42 9.46
CA VAL A 675 10.32 6.80 8.14
C VAL A 675 11.02 5.63 7.47
N TRP A 676 11.87 4.91 8.20
CA TRP A 676 12.55 3.72 7.66
C TRP A 676 11.56 2.58 7.33
N SER A 677 10.48 2.41 8.11
CA SER A 677 9.42 1.45 7.80
C SER A 677 8.68 1.81 6.50
N SER A 678 8.43 3.10 6.25
CA SER A 678 7.83 3.58 4.99
C SER A 678 8.76 3.41 3.79
N ILE A 679 10.06 3.68 3.96
CA ILE A 679 11.09 3.38 2.94
C ILE A 679 11.12 1.88 2.64
N TRP A 680 11.19 1.04 3.69
CA TRP A 680 11.27 -0.40 3.53
C TRP A 680 10.02 -1.01 2.89
N HIS A 681 8.82 -0.46 3.11
CA HIS A 681 7.61 -0.91 2.41
C HIS A 681 7.78 -0.82 0.88
N VAL A 682 8.25 0.33 0.38
CA VAL A 682 8.48 0.55 -1.06
C VAL A 682 9.57 -0.40 -1.59
N LEU A 683 10.69 -0.52 -0.87
CA LEU A 683 11.79 -1.41 -1.24
C LEU A 683 11.39 -2.89 -1.24
N SER A 684 10.61 -3.33 -0.25
CA SER A 684 10.11 -4.69 -0.10
C SER A 684 9.24 -5.09 -1.29
N GLU A 685 8.28 -4.23 -1.67
CA GLU A 685 7.41 -4.46 -2.83
C GLU A 685 8.20 -4.51 -4.15
N PHE A 686 9.16 -3.61 -4.31
CA PHE A 686 10.08 -3.59 -5.44
C PHE A 686 10.91 -4.89 -5.53
N PHE A 687 11.61 -5.29 -4.46
CA PHE A 687 12.41 -6.53 -4.42
C PHE A 687 11.58 -7.80 -4.66
N VAL A 688 10.35 -7.87 -4.14
CA VAL A 688 9.43 -8.99 -4.45
C VAL A 688 9.07 -9.03 -5.93
N THR A 689 8.87 -7.86 -6.56
CA THR A 689 8.50 -7.76 -7.98
C THR A 689 9.66 -8.22 -8.88
N ILE A 690 10.87 -7.69 -8.68
CA ILE A 690 12.04 -8.08 -9.49
C ILE A 690 12.57 -9.49 -9.16
N GLY A 691 12.42 -9.96 -7.92
CA GLY A 691 12.75 -11.34 -7.54
C GLY A 691 11.84 -12.40 -8.19
N CYS A 692 10.70 -11.98 -8.73
CA CYS A 692 9.79 -12.82 -9.50
C CYS A 692 9.87 -12.58 -11.02
N SER A 693 10.90 -11.89 -11.53
CA SER A 693 11.04 -11.61 -12.97
C SER A 693 11.29 -12.88 -13.80
N GLU A 694 10.78 -12.91 -15.03
CA GLU A 694 11.02 -14.01 -15.98
C GLU A 694 12.49 -14.10 -16.42
N ASN A 695 13.21 -12.98 -16.42
CA ASN A 695 14.66 -12.97 -16.61
C ASN A 695 15.35 -13.48 -15.34
N LEU A 696 15.88 -14.71 -15.41
CA LEU A 696 16.54 -15.38 -14.30
C LEU A 696 17.71 -14.56 -13.72
N SER A 697 18.52 -13.94 -14.57
CA SER A 697 19.71 -13.21 -14.16
C SER A 697 19.37 -11.94 -13.35
N ILE A 698 18.28 -11.24 -13.71
CA ILE A 698 17.75 -10.10 -12.94
C ILE A 698 17.26 -10.58 -11.56
N ALA A 699 16.50 -11.68 -11.50
CA ALA A 699 16.02 -12.24 -10.25
C ALA A 699 17.18 -12.73 -9.35
N ILE A 700 18.23 -13.33 -9.91
CA ILE A 700 19.45 -13.71 -9.17
C ILE A 700 20.10 -12.47 -8.52
N PHE A 701 20.33 -11.42 -9.31
CA PHE A 701 20.95 -10.18 -8.82
C PHE A 701 20.09 -9.49 -7.75
N ALA A 702 18.76 -9.49 -7.93
CA ALA A 702 17.81 -8.96 -6.95
C ALA A 702 17.88 -9.70 -5.61
N MET A 703 17.90 -11.04 -5.62
CA MET A 703 17.95 -11.84 -4.39
C MET A 703 19.31 -11.78 -3.70
N ASP A 704 20.41 -11.60 -4.44
CA ASP A 704 21.72 -11.34 -3.83
C ASP A 704 21.80 -9.92 -3.24
N SER A 705 21.26 -8.91 -3.94
CA SER A 705 21.15 -7.54 -3.43
C SER A 705 20.35 -7.48 -2.12
N LEU A 706 19.24 -8.22 -2.06
CA LEU A 706 18.44 -8.36 -0.85
C LEU A 706 19.21 -9.07 0.29
N ARG A 707 19.99 -10.12 -0.02
CA ARG A 707 20.90 -10.78 0.94
C ARG A 707 21.95 -9.81 1.49
N GLN A 708 22.56 -9.00 0.65
CA GLN A 708 23.57 -8.01 1.08
C GLN A 708 22.96 -6.97 2.04
N LEU A 709 21.76 -6.48 1.75
CA LEU A 709 21.03 -5.59 2.65
C LEU A 709 20.65 -6.27 3.96
N ALA A 710 20.14 -7.50 3.91
CA ALA A 710 19.76 -8.28 5.08
C ALA A 710 20.94 -8.59 6.00
N MET A 711 22.11 -8.96 5.44
CA MET A 711 23.36 -9.15 6.21
C MET A 711 23.74 -7.90 7.02
N LYS A 712 23.76 -6.72 6.38
CA LYS A 712 24.05 -5.43 7.06
C LYS A 712 22.96 -5.03 8.05
N PHE A 713 21.71 -5.34 7.75
CA PHE A 713 20.58 -5.03 8.62
C PHE A 713 20.60 -5.86 9.91
N LEU A 714 20.95 -7.14 9.81
CA LEU A 714 21.05 -8.07 10.94
C LEU A 714 22.23 -7.75 11.88
N GLU A 715 23.22 -6.95 11.48
CA GLU A 715 24.27 -6.45 12.38
C GLU A 715 23.74 -5.48 13.45
N ARG A 716 22.51 -4.97 13.28
CA ARG A 716 21.88 -4.02 14.20
C ARG A 716 21.11 -4.74 15.30
N GLU A 717 21.27 -4.27 16.54
CA GLU A 717 20.51 -4.79 17.67
C GLU A 717 19.01 -4.53 17.52
N GLU A 718 18.21 -5.60 17.54
CA GLU A 718 16.75 -5.51 17.58
C GLU A 718 16.24 -5.30 19.02
N LEU A 719 15.36 -4.30 19.17
CA LEU A 719 14.60 -4.03 20.40
C LEU A 719 13.60 -5.17 20.66
N ALA A 720 13.64 -5.75 21.86
CA ALA A 720 12.98 -7.03 22.20
C ALA A 720 11.48 -7.14 21.83
N ASN A 721 10.73 -6.04 21.91
CA ASN A 721 9.26 -6.04 21.72
C ASN A 721 8.81 -5.78 20.27
N TYR A 722 9.70 -5.89 19.28
CA TYR A 722 9.39 -5.52 17.90
C TYR A 722 9.84 -6.57 16.88
N ASN A 723 8.93 -6.94 15.98
CA ASN A 723 9.12 -7.96 14.94
C ASN A 723 9.80 -7.40 13.67
N PHE A 724 10.85 -6.59 13.81
CA PHE A 724 11.36 -5.79 12.69
C PHE A 724 12.21 -6.59 11.70
N GLN A 725 13.06 -7.49 12.19
CA GLN A 725 13.74 -8.49 11.37
C GLN A 725 12.75 -9.42 10.66
N ASN A 726 11.65 -9.80 11.31
CA ASN A 726 10.59 -10.58 10.66
C ASN A 726 10.03 -9.85 9.41
N GLU A 727 9.67 -8.56 9.53
CA GLU A 727 9.19 -7.74 8.41
C GLU A 727 10.27 -7.56 7.31
N PHE A 728 11.54 -7.37 7.70
CA PHE A 728 12.64 -7.26 6.75
C PHE A 728 12.85 -8.54 5.93
N MET A 729 12.65 -9.70 6.55
CA MET A 729 12.89 -11.01 5.92
C MET A 729 11.70 -11.52 5.08
N LYS A 730 10.51 -10.89 5.16
CA LYS A 730 9.31 -11.30 4.40
C LYS A 730 9.52 -11.45 2.88
N PRO A 731 10.26 -10.57 2.17
CA PRO A 731 10.45 -10.71 0.73
C PRO A 731 11.03 -12.07 0.32
N PHE A 732 11.96 -12.64 1.09
CA PHE A 732 12.47 -13.99 0.83
C PHE A 732 11.36 -15.05 0.84
N VAL A 733 10.46 -15.01 1.82
CA VAL A 733 9.31 -15.95 1.91
C VAL A 733 8.36 -15.76 0.72
N VAL A 734 8.06 -14.51 0.35
CA VAL A 734 7.12 -14.21 -0.74
C VAL A 734 7.68 -14.62 -2.09
N VAL A 735 8.95 -14.32 -2.38
CA VAL A 735 9.61 -14.76 -3.62
C VAL A 735 9.77 -16.29 -3.64
N MET A 736 10.13 -16.93 -2.52
CA MET A 736 10.22 -18.39 -2.44
C MET A 736 8.90 -19.08 -2.81
N ARG A 737 7.77 -18.50 -2.40
CA ARG A 737 6.43 -19.00 -2.70
C ARG A 737 5.99 -18.73 -4.14
N LYS A 738 6.32 -17.55 -4.69
CA LYS A 738 5.84 -17.10 -6.01
C LYS A 738 6.72 -17.50 -7.19
N SER A 739 8.04 -17.53 -7.00
CA SER A 739 8.98 -17.83 -8.08
C SER A 739 8.80 -19.26 -8.58
N ARG A 740 8.87 -19.44 -9.91
CA ARG A 740 8.78 -20.74 -10.59
C ARG A 740 10.15 -21.35 -10.89
N ALA A 741 11.21 -20.54 -10.92
CA ALA A 741 12.58 -20.97 -11.17
C ALA A 741 13.15 -21.73 -9.97
N VAL A 742 13.82 -22.86 -10.22
CA VAL A 742 14.40 -23.72 -9.17
C VAL A 742 15.66 -23.06 -8.60
N GLU A 743 16.45 -22.44 -9.48
CA GLU A 743 17.69 -21.73 -9.22
C GLU A 743 17.48 -20.55 -8.26
N ILE A 744 16.37 -19.82 -8.38
CA ILE A 744 16.00 -18.74 -7.45
C ILE A 744 15.63 -19.30 -6.07
N ARG A 745 14.93 -20.43 -6.02
CA ARG A 745 14.56 -21.10 -4.76
C ARG A 745 15.80 -21.62 -4.02
N GLU A 746 16.75 -22.22 -4.74
CA GLU A 746 18.04 -22.65 -4.21
C GLU A 746 18.90 -21.48 -3.75
N LEU A 747 18.94 -20.39 -4.54
CA LEU A 747 19.64 -19.17 -4.17
C LEU A 747 19.07 -18.58 -2.87
N ILE A 748 17.74 -18.51 -2.71
CA ILE A 748 17.09 -18.01 -1.49
C ILE A 748 17.51 -18.84 -0.26
N ILE A 749 17.50 -20.17 -0.36
CA ILE A 749 17.99 -21.04 0.71
C ILE A 749 19.46 -20.76 1.02
N ARG A 750 20.32 -20.69 0.00
CA ARG A 750 21.74 -20.38 0.17
C ARG A 750 21.95 -19.02 0.85
N CYS A 751 21.18 -18.01 0.47
CA CYS A 751 21.17 -16.69 1.11
C CYS A 751 20.80 -16.79 2.60
N VAL A 752 19.69 -17.46 2.93
CA VAL A 752 19.20 -17.58 4.31
C VAL A 752 20.15 -18.41 5.18
N SER A 753 20.66 -19.54 4.66
CA SER A 753 21.68 -20.34 5.35
C SER A 753 22.97 -19.54 5.59
N GLN A 754 23.44 -18.74 4.62
CA GLN A 754 24.60 -17.86 4.82
C GLN A 754 24.35 -16.79 5.88
N MET A 755 23.16 -16.17 5.89
CA MET A 755 22.80 -15.16 6.90
C MET A 755 22.78 -15.75 8.31
N ILE A 756 22.20 -16.95 8.47
CA ILE A 756 22.19 -17.67 9.75
C ILE A 756 23.62 -18.02 10.17
N LEU A 757 24.43 -18.62 9.30
CA LEU A 757 25.83 -18.97 9.61
C LEU A 757 26.69 -17.77 9.99
N ALA A 758 26.47 -16.60 9.38
CA ALA A 758 27.29 -15.40 9.60
C ALA A 758 26.81 -14.53 10.77
N ARG A 759 25.54 -14.58 11.16
CA ARG A 759 24.91 -13.62 12.09
C ARG A 759 24.01 -14.27 13.15
N VAL A 760 24.19 -15.56 13.44
CA VAL A 760 23.29 -16.38 14.30
C VAL A 760 22.89 -15.72 15.62
N SER A 761 23.85 -15.06 16.29
CA SER A 761 23.69 -14.39 17.58
C SER A 761 22.87 -13.09 17.53
N HIS A 762 22.74 -12.47 16.35
CA HIS A 762 21.99 -11.22 16.16
C HIS A 762 20.56 -11.43 15.64
N VAL A 763 20.22 -12.64 15.18
CA VAL A 763 18.86 -12.96 14.73
C VAL A 763 17.94 -13.14 15.95
N LYS A 764 16.90 -12.32 16.06
CA LYS A 764 15.82 -12.38 17.05
C LYS A 764 14.48 -12.67 16.37
N SER A 765 13.67 -11.66 16.05
CA SER A 765 12.37 -11.89 15.39
C SER A 765 12.51 -12.45 13.97
N GLY A 766 13.68 -12.28 13.34
CA GLY A 766 13.97 -12.77 11.99
C GLY A 766 13.85 -14.29 11.83
N TRP A 767 14.06 -15.05 12.90
CA TRP A 767 13.96 -16.52 12.91
C TRP A 767 12.63 -17.02 12.35
N LYS A 768 11.51 -16.36 12.67
CA LYS A 768 10.18 -16.73 12.17
C LYS A 768 10.12 -16.74 10.63
N SER A 769 10.56 -15.66 9.98
CA SER A 769 10.62 -15.59 8.52
C SER A 769 11.65 -16.55 7.93
N MET A 770 12.80 -16.75 8.59
CA MET A 770 13.82 -17.69 8.11
C MET A 770 13.33 -19.14 8.12
N PHE A 771 12.69 -19.60 9.20
CA PHE A 771 12.06 -20.92 9.26
C PHE A 771 10.90 -21.05 8.26
N MET A 772 10.11 -19.99 8.04
CA MET A 772 9.08 -19.95 7.00
C MET A 772 9.66 -20.10 5.58
N VAL A 773 10.89 -19.64 5.30
CA VAL A 773 11.55 -19.93 4.02
C VAL A 773 11.83 -21.43 3.89
N PHE A 774 12.43 -22.07 4.89
CA PHE A 774 12.72 -23.52 4.86
C PHE A 774 11.46 -24.38 4.79
N ALA A 775 10.40 -24.03 5.54
CA ALA A 775 9.10 -24.72 5.50
C ALA A 775 8.33 -24.47 4.18
N THR A 776 8.55 -23.33 3.51
CA THR A 776 8.01 -23.12 2.15
C THR A 776 8.84 -23.88 1.11
N ALA A 777 10.15 -24.05 1.33
CA ALA A 777 11.06 -24.73 0.42
C ALA A 777 10.73 -26.20 0.20
N SER A 778 10.27 -26.87 1.25
CA SER A 778 9.95 -28.29 1.23
C SER A 778 8.89 -28.64 0.18
N ARG A 779 7.91 -27.75 -0.02
CA ARG A 779 6.73 -27.99 -0.88
C ARG A 779 7.05 -28.13 -2.38
N PHE A 780 8.32 -28.07 -2.79
CA PHE A 780 8.74 -28.02 -4.20
C PHE A 780 9.61 -29.19 -4.64
N ASN A 781 10.90 -29.23 -4.28
CA ASN A 781 11.87 -30.21 -4.82
C ASN A 781 12.50 -31.05 -3.69
N LYS A 782 12.77 -32.33 -3.94
CA LYS A 782 13.30 -33.29 -2.97
C LYS A 782 14.64 -32.84 -2.39
N ASP A 783 15.61 -32.49 -3.23
CA ASP A 783 16.95 -32.12 -2.77
C ASP A 783 16.95 -30.79 -1.98
N ILE A 784 16.15 -29.84 -2.46
CA ILE A 784 15.85 -28.56 -1.78
C ILE A 784 15.28 -28.81 -0.37
N SER A 785 14.35 -29.77 -0.25
CA SER A 785 13.72 -30.14 1.03
C SER A 785 14.70 -30.78 2.00
N LEU A 786 15.52 -31.72 1.51
CA LEU A 786 16.52 -32.42 2.32
C LEU A 786 17.63 -31.46 2.79
N ASN A 787 18.06 -30.53 1.93
CA ASN A 787 18.99 -29.47 2.32
C ASN A 787 18.40 -28.54 3.40
N ALA A 788 17.12 -28.17 3.28
CA ALA A 788 16.42 -27.38 4.29
C ALA A 788 16.31 -28.13 5.64
N ILE A 789 15.95 -29.42 5.63
CA ILE A 789 15.90 -30.27 6.85
C ILE A 789 17.29 -30.42 7.48
N GLY A 790 18.33 -30.66 6.69
CA GLY A 790 19.72 -30.71 7.17
C GLY A 790 20.16 -29.40 7.83
N PHE A 791 19.72 -28.26 7.31
CA PHE A 791 20.01 -26.95 7.89
C PHE A 791 19.19 -26.67 9.17
N LEU A 792 17.94 -27.13 9.25
CA LEU A 792 17.14 -27.06 10.50
C LEU A 792 17.81 -27.88 11.62
N ARG A 793 18.39 -29.05 11.30
CA ARG A 793 19.19 -29.84 12.26
C ARG A 793 20.41 -29.05 12.78
N PHE A 794 21.11 -28.34 11.90
CA PHE A 794 22.23 -27.47 12.29
C PHE A 794 21.77 -26.32 13.20
N CYS A 795 20.64 -25.68 12.89
CA CYS A 795 20.06 -24.62 13.73
C CYS A 795 19.71 -25.15 15.14
N ALA A 796 19.16 -26.36 15.25
CA ALA A 796 18.84 -26.98 16.53
C ALA A 796 20.10 -27.27 17.37
N ALA A 797 21.17 -27.77 16.75
CA ALA A 797 22.45 -27.99 17.44
C ALA A 797 23.03 -26.67 17.97
N LYS A 798 23.04 -25.61 17.15
CA LYS A 798 23.53 -24.29 17.58
C LYS A 798 22.66 -23.62 18.64
N LEU A 799 21.35 -23.83 18.62
CA LEU A 799 20.45 -23.37 19.67
C LEU A 799 20.71 -24.07 21.01
N ALA A 800 21.12 -25.34 20.99
CA ALA A 800 21.52 -26.09 22.18
C ALA A 800 22.92 -25.72 22.73
N GLU A 801 23.83 -25.26 21.87
CA GLU A 801 25.16 -24.79 22.28
C GLU A 801 25.14 -23.42 22.98
N GLY A 802 24.00 -22.71 22.97
CA GLY A 802 23.86 -21.37 23.58
C GLY A 802 24.35 -20.20 22.70
N ASP A 803 24.83 -20.49 21.49
CA ASP A 803 25.23 -19.50 20.47
C ASP A 803 24.05 -18.65 19.97
N ILE A 804 22.82 -19.14 20.15
CA ILE A 804 21.59 -18.49 19.71
C ILE A 804 20.80 -18.02 20.94
N GLY A 805 20.66 -16.71 21.11
CA GLY A 805 19.84 -16.11 22.18
C GLY A 805 20.60 -15.69 23.44
N SER A 806 21.93 -15.81 23.52
CA SER A 806 22.70 -15.27 24.64
C SER A 806 22.67 -13.73 24.66
N SER A 807 21.73 -13.15 25.40
CA SER A 807 21.64 -11.71 25.62
C SER A 807 22.86 -11.21 26.41
N SER A 808 23.86 -10.67 25.71
CA SER A 808 25.08 -10.10 26.27
C SER A 808 24.79 -8.79 27.00
N ARG A 809 24.23 -8.88 28.21
CA ARG A 809 24.07 -7.73 29.11
C ARG A 809 25.44 -7.17 29.48
N LEU A 810 25.85 -6.11 28.78
CA LEU A 810 27.02 -5.30 29.11
C LEU A 810 26.91 -4.80 30.56
N LYS A 811 27.86 -5.23 31.40
CA LYS A 811 28.04 -4.71 32.76
C LYS A 811 28.79 -3.38 32.70
N ASP A 812 28.07 -2.29 32.47
CA ASP A 812 28.60 -0.94 32.71
C ASP A 812 27.61 -0.08 33.50
N ASN A 813 27.61 -0.29 34.82
CA ASN A 813 27.34 0.76 35.82
C ASN A 813 27.81 0.27 37.22
N PRO A 814 28.42 1.15 38.04
CA PRO A 814 28.94 0.75 39.34
C PRO A 814 27.82 0.56 40.38
N PRO A 815 27.87 -0.49 41.23
CA PRO A 815 26.87 -0.70 42.27
C PRO A 815 27.14 0.18 43.50
N SER A 816 26.10 0.86 43.99
CA SER A 816 26.10 1.41 45.35
C SER A 816 26.05 0.28 46.41
N PRO A 817 26.49 0.53 47.66
CA PRO A 817 26.79 -0.56 48.60
C PRO A 817 25.56 -1.33 49.10
N ARG A 818 25.77 -2.63 49.35
CA ARG A 818 24.77 -3.57 49.83
C ARG A 818 24.47 -3.40 51.32
N LEU A 819 23.25 -3.75 51.73
CA LEU A 819 23.01 -4.40 53.02
C LEU A 819 22.89 -5.92 52.78
N ILE A 820 23.62 -6.68 53.58
CA ILE A 820 23.75 -8.15 53.46
C ILE A 820 22.76 -8.82 54.42
N LYS A 821 22.14 -9.92 53.98
CA LYS A 821 21.82 -11.03 54.87
C LYS A 821 22.01 -12.36 54.12
N ASP A 822 22.64 -13.30 54.81
CA ASP A 822 23.25 -14.49 54.22
C ASP A 822 22.27 -15.63 53.91
N GLY A 823 22.74 -16.59 53.11
CA GLY A 823 22.47 -17.99 53.44
C GLY A 823 21.73 -18.87 52.42
N LYS A 824 22.23 -18.98 51.17
CA LYS A 824 22.47 -20.28 50.51
C LYS A 824 23.19 -20.11 49.17
N GLN A 825 24.02 -21.09 48.85
CA GLN A 825 24.94 -21.09 47.71
C GLN A 825 24.51 -22.21 46.75
N GLU A 826 23.80 -21.87 45.66
CA GLU A 826 23.49 -22.81 44.58
C GLU A 826 23.25 -22.07 43.24
N SER A 827 23.72 -22.72 42.16
CA SER A 827 23.58 -22.40 40.73
C SER A 827 23.35 -20.94 40.26
N ALA A 828 24.40 -20.34 39.70
CA ALA A 828 24.32 -19.13 38.87
C ALA A 828 23.84 -19.43 37.42
N VAL A 829 22.63 -20.00 37.24
CA VAL A 829 21.97 -20.18 35.92
C VAL A 829 20.46 -19.99 36.02
N LEU A 830 19.98 -18.74 36.06
CA LEU A 830 18.55 -18.39 36.04
C LEU A 830 18.23 -17.22 35.09
N ALA A 831 18.87 -17.24 33.92
CA ALA A 831 18.36 -16.66 32.67
C ALA A 831 18.36 -17.80 31.64
N ASP A 832 17.37 -17.97 30.76
CA ASP A 832 16.19 -17.15 30.47
C ASP A 832 15.02 -18.08 30.08
N LYS A 833 13.94 -18.14 30.87
CA LYS A 833 12.92 -19.21 30.73
C LYS A 833 11.89 -18.99 29.62
N ASP A 834 11.72 -17.75 29.17
CA ASP A 834 10.75 -17.41 28.11
C ASP A 834 11.40 -17.36 26.72
N ASP A 835 12.66 -16.91 26.61
CA ASP A 835 13.40 -16.84 25.34
C ASP A 835 13.50 -18.22 24.64
N HIS A 836 13.61 -19.31 25.39
CA HIS A 836 13.62 -20.67 24.83
C HIS A 836 12.36 -20.96 23.99
N ILE A 837 11.19 -20.43 24.38
CA ILE A 837 9.92 -20.65 23.66
C ILE A 837 9.93 -19.91 22.31
N HIS A 838 10.60 -18.77 22.22
CA HIS A 838 10.63 -17.96 21.00
C HIS A 838 11.48 -18.57 19.87
N PHE A 839 12.51 -19.36 20.20
CA PHE A 839 13.43 -19.94 19.21
C PHE A 839 13.19 -21.44 18.96
N TRP A 840 12.95 -22.24 20.00
CA TRP A 840 12.73 -23.69 19.83
C TRP A 840 11.40 -23.99 19.16
N PHE A 841 10.32 -23.31 19.55
CA PHE A 841 8.97 -23.65 19.07
C PHE A 841 8.80 -23.48 17.54
N PRO A 842 9.23 -22.36 16.90
CA PRO A 842 9.12 -22.22 15.45
C PRO A 842 9.95 -23.23 14.65
N LEU A 843 11.12 -23.64 15.16
CA LEU A 843 11.96 -24.66 14.54
C LEU A 843 11.27 -26.03 14.57
N LEU A 844 10.74 -26.41 15.74
CA LEU A 844 10.09 -27.70 15.96
C LEU A 844 8.76 -27.80 15.20
N ALA A 845 7.94 -26.73 15.23
CA ALA A 845 6.72 -26.64 14.42
C ALA A 845 7.03 -26.72 12.92
N GLY A 846 8.10 -26.06 12.46
CA GLY A 846 8.57 -26.14 11.08
C GLY A 846 8.95 -27.56 10.67
N LEU A 847 9.59 -28.35 11.54
CA LEU A 847 9.89 -29.77 11.30
C LEU A 847 8.63 -30.67 11.32
N SER A 848 7.67 -30.39 12.20
CA SER A 848 6.38 -31.12 12.29
C SER A 848 5.53 -30.95 11.02
N GLU A 849 5.50 -29.76 10.40
CA GLU A 849 4.80 -29.58 9.11
C GLU A 849 5.36 -30.53 8.03
N LEU A 850 6.66 -30.87 8.08
CA LEU A 850 7.34 -31.73 7.11
C LEU A 850 7.12 -33.23 7.35
N THR A 851 6.58 -33.66 8.50
CA THR A 851 6.29 -35.09 8.73
C THR A 851 5.11 -35.59 7.89
N PHE A 852 4.39 -34.68 7.22
CA PHE A 852 3.23 -34.94 6.36
C PHE A 852 3.48 -34.78 4.86
N ASP A 853 4.72 -34.51 4.43
CA ASP A 853 5.04 -34.38 3.01
C ASP A 853 4.64 -35.65 2.22
N LEU A 854 4.16 -35.53 0.97
CA LEU A 854 3.76 -36.70 0.18
C LEU A 854 4.94 -37.65 -0.14
N ARG A 855 6.20 -37.21 -0.04
CA ARG A 855 7.39 -38.02 -0.35
C ARG A 855 7.98 -38.67 0.91
N PRO A 856 8.18 -40.00 0.91
CA PRO A 856 8.56 -40.75 2.11
C PRO A 856 9.92 -40.37 2.69
N GLU A 857 10.89 -39.98 1.87
CA GLU A 857 12.25 -39.63 2.33
C GLU A 857 12.25 -38.33 3.12
N ILE A 858 11.39 -37.37 2.76
CA ILE A 858 11.24 -36.09 3.46
C ILE A 858 10.54 -36.32 4.80
N ARG A 859 9.44 -37.09 4.81
CA ARG A 859 8.76 -37.47 6.07
C ARG A 859 9.71 -38.17 7.03
N LYS A 860 10.40 -39.22 6.57
CA LYS A 860 11.32 -40.01 7.42
C LYS A 860 12.49 -39.15 7.91
N SER A 861 13.05 -38.28 7.08
CA SER A 861 14.13 -37.36 7.48
C SER A 861 13.66 -36.27 8.46
N ALA A 862 12.50 -35.65 8.23
CA ALA A 862 11.93 -34.65 9.12
C ALA A 862 11.55 -35.24 10.48
N LEU A 863 10.90 -36.41 10.50
CA LEU A 863 10.53 -37.13 11.71
C LEU A 863 11.79 -37.50 12.52
N GLN A 864 12.83 -38.01 11.83
CA GLN A 864 14.12 -38.31 12.46
C GLN A 864 14.75 -37.04 13.07
N VAL A 865 14.87 -35.94 12.32
CA VAL A 865 15.50 -34.71 12.82
C VAL A 865 14.69 -34.09 13.97
N LEU A 866 13.35 -34.14 13.92
CA LEU A 866 12.47 -33.69 14.99
C LEU A 866 12.72 -34.47 16.29
N PHE A 867 12.63 -35.80 16.24
CA PHE A 867 12.79 -36.63 17.43
C PHE A 867 14.24 -36.73 17.91
N ASP A 868 15.25 -36.70 17.03
CA ASP A 868 16.66 -36.56 17.43
C ASP A 868 16.88 -35.24 18.18
N THR A 869 16.30 -34.14 17.69
CA THR A 869 16.39 -32.82 18.34
C THR A 869 15.78 -32.85 19.74
N LEU A 870 14.54 -33.33 19.87
CA LEU A 870 13.85 -33.45 21.15
C LEU A 870 14.57 -34.41 22.11
N ARG A 871 15.04 -35.56 21.61
CA ARG A 871 15.76 -36.57 22.39
C ARG A 871 17.10 -36.05 22.92
N ASN A 872 17.84 -35.26 22.14
CA ASN A 872 19.17 -34.81 22.51
C ASN A 872 19.13 -33.52 23.34
N HIS A 873 18.25 -32.57 22.99
CA HIS A 873 18.24 -31.22 23.55
C HIS A 873 17.06 -30.92 24.48
N GLY A 874 16.09 -31.84 24.62
CA GLY A 874 14.91 -31.67 25.49
C GLY A 874 15.20 -31.49 26.98
N HIS A 875 16.44 -31.75 27.43
CA HIS A 875 16.89 -31.41 28.78
C HIS A 875 17.02 -29.89 29.02
N LEU A 876 17.04 -29.08 27.95
CA LEU A 876 17.07 -27.62 27.99
C LEU A 876 15.65 -27.00 28.02
N PHE A 877 14.59 -27.81 28.02
CA PHE A 877 13.22 -27.35 27.85
C PHE A 877 12.50 -27.25 29.20
N SER A 878 11.81 -26.13 29.42
CA SER A 878 10.93 -25.93 30.56
C SER A 878 9.59 -26.69 30.37
N LEU A 879 8.88 -26.98 31.46
CA LEU A 879 7.54 -27.59 31.40
C LEU A 879 6.57 -26.83 30.46
N PRO A 880 6.46 -25.47 30.48
CA PRO A 880 5.60 -24.75 29.53
C PRO A 880 6.03 -24.88 28.05
N LEU A 881 7.33 -25.05 27.78
CA LEU A 881 7.80 -25.35 26.43
C LEU A 881 7.42 -26.78 26.04
N TRP A 882 7.58 -27.75 26.94
CA TRP A 882 7.13 -29.12 26.73
C TRP A 882 5.62 -29.20 26.47
N GLU A 883 4.79 -28.50 27.25
CA GLU A 883 3.34 -28.41 27.02
C GLU A 883 3.02 -27.94 25.59
N LYS A 884 3.67 -26.87 25.13
CA LYS A 884 3.55 -26.38 23.74
C LYS A 884 4.04 -27.37 22.68
N VAL A 885 5.14 -28.06 22.95
CA VAL A 885 5.70 -29.08 22.04
C VAL A 885 4.75 -30.26 21.92
N PHE A 886 4.19 -30.75 23.02
CA PHE A 886 3.18 -31.81 22.97
C PHE A 886 1.91 -31.32 22.24
N ASP A 887 1.32 -30.21 22.67
CA ASP A 887 0.04 -29.72 22.13
C ASP A 887 0.08 -29.24 20.68
N SER A 888 1.19 -28.66 20.21
CA SER A 888 1.26 -27.98 18.91
C SER A 888 2.42 -28.42 18.00
N VAL A 889 3.19 -29.44 18.39
CA VAL A 889 4.21 -30.05 17.52
C VAL A 889 4.03 -31.57 17.42
N LEU A 890 3.84 -32.28 18.54
CA LEU A 890 3.75 -33.74 18.56
C LEU A 890 2.32 -34.26 18.33
N PHE A 891 1.31 -33.74 19.02
CA PHE A 891 -0.07 -34.19 18.83
C PHE A 891 -0.63 -33.90 17.43
N PRO A 892 -0.31 -32.76 16.77
CA PRO A 892 -0.73 -32.52 15.39
C PRO A 892 -0.23 -33.58 14.40
N ILE A 893 0.90 -34.28 14.66
CA ILE A 893 1.43 -35.38 13.82
C ILE A 893 0.40 -36.49 13.63
N PHE A 894 -0.56 -36.62 14.56
CA PHE A 894 -1.58 -37.66 14.55
C PHE A 894 -2.94 -37.16 14.02
N ASP A 895 -3.13 -35.85 13.83
CA ASP A 895 -4.43 -35.30 13.40
C ASP A 895 -4.79 -35.66 11.97
N TYR A 896 -3.84 -35.65 11.03
CA TYR A 896 -4.12 -36.06 9.64
C TYR A 896 -4.62 -37.51 9.55
N VAL A 897 -4.00 -38.43 10.31
CA VAL A 897 -4.40 -39.84 10.41
C VAL A 897 -5.78 -40.01 11.05
N ARG A 898 -6.15 -39.13 11.98
CA ARG A 898 -7.50 -39.11 12.58
C ARG A 898 -8.59 -38.63 11.61
N HIS A 899 -8.29 -37.68 10.72
CA HIS A 899 -9.26 -37.11 9.79
C HIS A 899 -9.49 -38.01 8.56
N ALA A 900 -8.46 -38.70 8.05
CA ALA A 900 -8.56 -39.55 6.87
C ALA A 900 -9.54 -40.75 7.04
N ILE A 901 -9.85 -41.15 8.28
CA ILE A 901 -10.59 -42.37 8.62
C ILE A 901 -11.96 -42.04 9.26
N ASP A 902 -12.34 -40.77 9.34
CA ASP A 902 -13.57 -40.30 10.00
C ASP A 902 -14.44 -39.40 9.10
N PRO A 903 -15.24 -40.00 8.19
CA PRO A 903 -16.11 -39.25 7.29
C PRO A 903 -17.30 -38.56 7.99
N SER A 904 -17.44 -38.73 9.31
CA SER A 904 -18.54 -38.12 10.09
C SER A 904 -18.24 -36.71 10.59
N SER A 905 -17.01 -36.22 10.42
CA SER A 905 -16.61 -34.84 10.72
C SER A 905 -16.79 -33.91 9.50
N GLY A 906 -17.61 -32.86 9.66
CA GLY A 906 -18.24 -32.18 8.53
C GLY A 906 -17.39 -31.20 7.71
N SER A 907 -16.95 -31.64 6.52
CA SER A 907 -16.74 -30.83 5.29
C SER A 907 -15.60 -29.79 5.25
N PRO A 908 -15.21 -29.22 4.08
CA PRO A 908 -15.64 -29.54 2.71
C PRO A 908 -14.49 -29.73 1.69
N GLN A 909 -14.59 -30.79 0.88
CA GLN A 909 -14.29 -30.70 -0.55
C GLN A 909 -14.97 -31.87 -1.27
N GLY A 910 -15.92 -31.55 -2.16
CA GLY A 910 -16.74 -32.55 -2.82
C GLY A 910 -15.98 -33.26 -3.93
N GLN A 911 -15.83 -34.57 -3.79
CA GLN A 911 -15.55 -35.47 -4.90
C GLN A 911 -16.23 -36.80 -4.59
N ASN A 912 -17.34 -37.07 -5.30
CA ASN A 912 -17.92 -38.41 -5.34
C ASN A 912 -16.93 -39.30 -6.10
N VAL A 913 -16.16 -40.08 -5.36
CA VAL A 913 -15.27 -41.10 -5.91
C VAL A 913 -15.79 -42.45 -5.44
N GLU A 914 -16.06 -43.34 -6.38
CA GLU A 914 -16.25 -44.76 -6.11
C GLU A 914 -14.95 -45.27 -5.49
N ILE A 915 -15.00 -45.74 -4.23
CA ILE A 915 -13.80 -46.21 -3.53
C ILE A 915 -13.35 -47.51 -4.19
N ASP A 916 -12.40 -47.39 -5.11
CA ASP A 916 -11.70 -48.50 -5.75
C ASP A 916 -10.87 -49.23 -4.67
N PRO A 917 -11.01 -50.56 -4.50
CA PRO A 917 -10.23 -51.33 -3.51
C PRO A 917 -8.70 -51.17 -3.64
N ALA A 918 -8.21 -50.62 -4.75
CA ALA A 918 -6.80 -50.27 -4.94
C ALA A 918 -6.30 -49.08 -4.09
N GLU A 919 -7.16 -48.18 -3.59
CA GLU A 919 -6.71 -47.05 -2.75
C GLU A 919 -6.28 -47.47 -1.33
N LEU A 920 -6.69 -48.65 -0.86
CA LEU A 920 -6.32 -49.21 0.45
C LEU A 920 -4.79 -49.41 0.63
N ASP A 921 -4.02 -49.49 -0.46
CA ASP A 921 -2.56 -49.61 -0.42
C ASP A 921 -1.85 -48.25 -0.30
N GLN A 922 -2.54 -47.13 -0.58
CA GLN A 922 -1.98 -45.78 -0.35
C GLN A 922 -1.96 -45.37 1.12
N ASP A 923 -2.75 -45.98 2.00
CA ASP A 923 -2.73 -45.68 3.44
C ASP A 923 -1.68 -46.51 4.21
N ALA A 924 -1.10 -47.54 3.60
CA ALA A 924 -0.15 -48.45 4.25
C ALA A 924 1.05 -47.72 4.91
N TRP A 925 1.56 -46.66 4.26
CA TRP A 925 2.69 -45.88 4.78
C TRP A 925 2.31 -44.96 5.96
N LEU A 926 1.04 -44.55 6.07
CA LEU A 926 0.56 -43.76 7.21
C LEU A 926 0.67 -44.60 8.49
N TYR A 927 0.34 -45.89 8.42
CA TYR A 927 0.48 -46.82 9.55
C TYR A 927 1.95 -47.03 9.94
N GLU A 928 2.87 -47.19 8.98
CA GLU A 928 4.33 -47.28 9.25
C GLU A 928 4.83 -46.03 9.98
N THR A 929 4.48 -44.85 9.44
CA THR A 929 4.95 -43.55 9.96
C THR A 929 4.33 -43.23 11.33
N CYS A 930 3.03 -43.51 11.51
CA CYS A 930 2.32 -43.32 12.76
C CYS A 930 2.82 -44.26 13.86
N THR A 931 3.11 -45.52 13.54
CA THR A 931 3.69 -46.49 14.49
C THR A 931 5.02 -45.99 15.02
N LEU A 932 5.92 -45.56 14.13
CA LEU A 932 7.23 -45.02 14.50
C LEU A 932 7.09 -43.73 15.32
N ALA A 933 6.24 -42.80 14.90
CA ALA A 933 6.01 -41.54 15.63
C ALA A 933 5.47 -41.79 17.05
N LEU A 934 4.50 -42.70 17.21
CA LEU A 934 3.91 -42.98 18.52
C LEU A 934 4.89 -43.67 19.47
N GLN A 935 5.72 -44.59 18.97
CA GLN A 935 6.83 -45.17 19.73
C GLN A 935 7.83 -44.10 20.19
N LEU A 936 8.20 -43.17 19.31
CA LEU A 936 9.13 -42.09 19.64
C LEU A 936 8.55 -41.08 20.65
N VAL A 937 7.23 -40.82 20.64
CA VAL A 937 6.56 -40.02 21.68
C VAL A 937 6.62 -40.71 23.04
N VAL A 938 6.33 -42.02 23.10
CA VAL A 938 6.43 -42.80 24.35
C VAL A 938 7.88 -42.80 24.88
N ASP A 939 8.86 -43.10 24.03
CA ASP A 939 10.28 -43.08 24.40
C ASP A 939 10.74 -41.71 24.93
N LEU A 940 10.21 -40.62 24.36
CA LEU A 940 10.50 -39.25 24.78
C LEU A 940 9.88 -38.91 26.14
N PHE A 941 8.62 -39.34 26.35
CA PHE A 941 7.93 -39.16 27.63
C PHE A 941 8.63 -39.91 28.77
N VAL A 942 9.04 -41.16 28.52
CA VAL A 942 9.82 -41.97 29.47
C VAL A 942 11.16 -41.28 29.77
N LYS A 943 11.88 -40.81 28.74
CA LYS A 943 13.21 -40.20 28.91
C LYS A 943 13.21 -38.92 29.76
N PHE A 944 12.15 -38.12 29.70
CA PHE A 944 12.05 -36.82 30.38
C PHE A 944 10.99 -36.81 31.50
N TYR A 945 10.61 -37.98 32.02
CA TYR A 945 9.49 -38.18 32.95
C TYR A 945 9.46 -37.19 34.13
N ASP A 946 10.59 -36.94 34.77
CA ASP A 946 10.72 -36.02 35.90
C ASP A 946 10.19 -34.60 35.60
N THR A 947 10.30 -34.17 34.34
CA THR A 947 9.78 -32.88 33.86
C THR A 947 8.39 -32.99 33.24
N VAL A 948 8.10 -34.06 32.47
CA VAL A 948 6.88 -34.15 31.65
C VAL A 948 5.73 -34.95 32.28
N ASN A 949 5.87 -35.51 33.48
CA ASN A 949 4.79 -36.25 34.16
C ASN A 949 3.44 -35.50 34.32
N PRO A 950 3.33 -34.15 34.35
CA PRO A 950 2.03 -33.47 34.31
C PRO A 950 1.26 -33.70 33.00
N LEU A 951 1.96 -34.08 31.92
CA LEU A 951 1.40 -34.37 30.61
C LEU A 951 0.91 -35.82 30.45
N LEU A 952 1.06 -36.69 31.48
CA LEU A 952 0.67 -38.10 31.42
C LEU A 952 -0.75 -38.27 30.88
N LYS A 953 -1.74 -37.62 31.51
CA LYS A 953 -3.14 -37.59 31.05
C LYS A 953 -3.30 -37.24 29.56
N LYS A 954 -2.54 -36.28 29.02
CA LYS A 954 -2.62 -35.93 27.58
C LYS A 954 -2.06 -37.03 26.69
N VAL A 955 -0.96 -37.68 27.10
CA VAL A 955 -0.39 -38.83 26.38
C VAL A 955 -1.32 -40.04 26.45
N LEU A 956 -1.94 -40.31 27.60
CA LEU A 956 -2.95 -41.36 27.74
C LEU A 956 -4.18 -41.06 26.87
N MET A 957 -4.68 -39.83 26.85
CA MET A 957 -5.76 -39.41 25.93
C MET A 957 -5.39 -39.59 24.45
N LEU A 958 -4.14 -39.28 24.06
CA LEU A 958 -3.64 -39.56 22.70
C LEU A 958 -3.73 -41.07 22.40
N LEU A 959 -3.19 -41.92 23.27
CA LEU A 959 -3.21 -43.38 23.09
C LEU A 959 -4.64 -43.92 23.04
N THR A 960 -5.48 -43.57 24.01
CA THR A 960 -6.92 -43.92 24.04
C THR A 960 -7.64 -43.44 22.79
N SER A 961 -7.31 -42.26 22.22
CA SER A 961 -7.91 -41.78 20.97
C SER A 961 -7.57 -42.63 19.73
N PHE A 962 -6.50 -43.43 19.76
CA PHE A 962 -6.22 -44.46 18.77
C PHE A 962 -6.97 -45.76 19.06
N ILE A 963 -7.02 -46.18 20.33
CA ILE A 963 -7.71 -47.41 20.77
C ILE A 963 -9.22 -47.33 20.46
N LYS A 964 -9.84 -46.17 20.66
CA LYS A 964 -11.27 -45.91 20.38
C LYS A 964 -11.66 -45.97 18.89
N ARG A 965 -10.72 -46.00 17.95
CA ARG A 965 -11.03 -45.93 16.51
C ARG A 965 -11.55 -47.27 15.99
N PRO A 966 -12.51 -47.27 15.04
CA PRO A 966 -13.09 -48.47 14.43
C PRO A 966 -12.14 -49.15 13.42
N HIS A 967 -10.83 -49.21 13.71
CA HIS A 967 -9.81 -49.72 12.80
C HIS A 967 -8.75 -50.55 13.56
N GLN A 968 -8.80 -51.87 13.39
CA GLN A 968 -8.06 -52.86 14.19
C GLN A 968 -6.55 -52.57 14.26
N SER A 969 -5.91 -52.22 13.14
CA SER A 969 -4.46 -51.96 13.11
C SER A 969 -4.07 -50.70 13.89
N LEU A 970 -4.86 -49.63 13.85
CA LEU A 970 -4.59 -48.37 14.56
C LEU A 970 -4.85 -48.51 16.05
N ALA A 971 -5.95 -49.18 16.42
CA ALA A 971 -6.22 -49.51 17.80
C ALA A 971 -5.13 -50.44 18.37
N GLY A 972 -4.65 -51.42 17.58
CA GLY A 972 -3.50 -52.27 17.93
C GLY A 972 -2.19 -51.47 18.13
N ILE A 973 -1.90 -50.48 17.28
CA ILE A 973 -0.76 -49.55 17.46
C ILE A 973 -0.91 -48.75 18.76
N GLY A 974 -2.12 -48.25 19.06
CA GLY A 974 -2.44 -47.55 20.31
C GLY A 974 -2.24 -48.43 21.55
N ILE A 975 -2.75 -49.66 21.53
CA ILE A 975 -2.60 -50.65 22.61
C ILE A 975 -1.12 -51.00 22.81
N ALA A 976 -0.37 -51.28 21.74
CA ALA A 976 1.05 -51.62 21.83
C ALA A 976 1.90 -50.47 22.39
N ALA A 977 1.58 -49.22 22.03
CA ALA A 977 2.22 -48.05 22.61
C ALA A 977 1.82 -47.82 24.08
N PHE A 978 0.58 -48.14 24.47
CA PHE A 978 0.13 -48.13 25.87
C PHE A 978 0.90 -49.16 26.71
N VAL A 979 0.98 -50.42 26.25
CA VAL A 979 1.77 -51.47 26.93
C VAL A 979 3.25 -51.05 27.03
N ARG A 980 3.84 -50.49 25.96
CA ARG A 980 5.23 -49.99 25.99
C ARG A 980 5.43 -48.88 27.03
N LEU A 981 4.51 -47.92 27.13
CA LEU A 981 4.55 -46.85 28.14
C LEU A 981 4.52 -47.46 29.55
N MET A 982 3.61 -48.39 29.80
CA MET A 982 3.49 -49.06 31.10
C MET A 982 4.73 -49.89 31.43
N SER A 983 5.24 -50.70 30.50
CA SER A 983 6.46 -51.49 30.70
C SER A 983 7.73 -50.65 30.91
N SER A 984 7.73 -49.38 30.48
CA SER A 984 8.92 -48.51 30.53
C SER A 984 8.90 -47.49 31.69
N ALA A 985 7.71 -47.04 32.12
CA ALA A 985 7.57 -46.02 33.17
C ALA A 985 6.63 -46.40 34.33
N GLY A 986 5.86 -47.50 34.22
CA GLY A 986 4.88 -47.90 35.24
C GLY A 986 5.49 -48.10 36.63
N SER A 987 6.73 -48.57 36.70
CA SER A 987 7.49 -48.73 37.96
C SER A 987 7.81 -47.43 38.70
N VAL A 988 7.63 -46.27 38.06
CA VAL A 988 7.88 -44.93 38.61
C VAL A 988 6.55 -44.24 38.99
N PHE A 989 5.40 -44.82 38.65
CA PHE A 989 4.11 -44.19 38.87
C PHE A 989 3.66 -44.33 40.33
N VAL A 990 3.31 -43.18 40.94
CA VAL A 990 2.61 -43.11 42.23
C VAL A 990 1.10 -43.29 42.04
N ASP A 991 0.35 -43.49 43.14
CA ASP A 991 -1.06 -43.91 43.07
C ASP A 991 -1.97 -42.93 42.28
N ASP A 992 -1.74 -41.62 42.37
CA ASP A 992 -2.42 -40.59 41.56
C ASP A 992 -2.21 -40.78 40.05
N LYS A 993 -1.01 -41.23 39.64
CA LYS A 993 -0.65 -41.48 38.24
C LYS A 993 -1.15 -42.84 37.76
N TRP A 994 -1.19 -43.83 38.67
CA TRP A 994 -1.91 -45.08 38.42
C TRP A 994 -3.42 -44.86 38.25
N LEU A 995 -4.02 -43.91 38.99
CA LEU A 995 -5.42 -43.52 38.83
C LEU A 995 -5.70 -42.93 37.43
N GLU A 996 -4.83 -42.05 36.92
CA GLU A 996 -4.91 -41.59 35.52
C GLU A 996 -4.88 -42.76 34.53
N VAL A 997 -3.99 -43.74 34.72
CA VAL A 997 -3.85 -44.93 33.85
C VAL A 997 -5.10 -45.82 33.88
N VAL A 998 -5.59 -46.22 35.05
CA VAL A 998 -6.75 -47.13 35.13
C VAL A 998 -8.05 -46.47 34.67
N LEU A 999 -8.18 -45.14 34.83
CA LEU A 999 -9.29 -44.39 34.26
C LEU A 999 -9.22 -44.35 32.72
N SER A 1000 -8.04 -44.17 32.12
CA SER A 1000 -7.89 -44.23 30.65
C SER A 1000 -8.08 -45.64 30.08
N LEU A 1001 -7.69 -46.70 30.81
CA LEU A 1001 -8.01 -48.08 30.44
C LEU A 1001 -9.51 -48.36 30.53
N LYS A 1002 -10.18 -47.87 31.60
CA LYS A 1002 -11.63 -47.96 31.74
C LYS A 1002 -12.36 -47.24 30.61
N GLU A 1003 -11.94 -46.02 30.27
CA GLU A 1003 -12.49 -45.24 29.16
C GLU A 1003 -12.31 -45.96 27.82
N ALA A 1004 -11.12 -46.51 27.55
CA ALA A 1004 -10.87 -47.31 26.35
C ALA A 1004 -11.79 -48.54 26.28
N ALA A 1005 -11.96 -49.25 27.41
CA ALA A 1005 -12.82 -50.43 27.50
C ALA A 1005 -14.31 -50.12 27.32
N THR A 1006 -14.82 -49.01 27.86
CA THR A 1006 -16.24 -48.62 27.70
C THR A 1006 -16.55 -48.10 26.30
N GLU A 1007 -15.62 -47.38 25.67
CA GLU A 1007 -15.87 -46.69 24.40
C GLU A 1007 -15.58 -47.57 23.17
N THR A 1008 -14.86 -48.67 23.35
CA THR A 1008 -14.67 -49.72 22.34
C THR A 1008 -15.66 -50.88 22.49
N LEU A 1009 -16.72 -50.75 23.29
CA LEU A 1009 -17.76 -51.78 23.36
C LEU A 1009 -18.38 -51.98 21.96
N PRO A 1010 -18.49 -53.22 21.45
CA PRO A 1010 -19.15 -53.49 20.17
C PRO A 1010 -20.63 -53.11 20.25
N ASP A 1011 -21.08 -52.20 19.39
CA ASP A 1011 -22.51 -51.88 19.30
C ASP A 1011 -23.20 -52.76 18.26
N PHE A 1012 -24.38 -53.25 18.62
CA PHE A 1012 -25.26 -54.06 17.79
C PHE A 1012 -26.66 -53.42 17.65
N SER A 1013 -26.87 -52.19 18.16
CA SER A 1013 -28.16 -51.49 18.17
C SER A 1013 -28.82 -51.42 16.79
N TYR A 1014 -28.07 -51.05 15.75
CA TYR A 1014 -28.55 -50.99 14.36
C TYR A 1014 -29.06 -52.35 13.84
N ILE A 1015 -28.42 -53.46 14.26
CA ILE A 1015 -28.81 -54.82 13.88
C ILE A 1015 -30.01 -55.30 14.70
N ALA A 1016 -30.06 -54.94 16.00
CA ALA A 1016 -31.19 -55.25 16.88
C ALA A 1016 -32.47 -54.48 16.52
N SER A 1017 -32.33 -53.26 16.00
CA SER A 1017 -33.46 -52.36 15.67
C SER A 1017 -34.23 -52.72 14.40
N GLU A 1018 -33.76 -53.69 13.60
CA GLU A 1018 -34.34 -54.04 12.28
C GLU A 1018 -34.49 -52.85 11.30
N ALA A 1019 -33.81 -51.72 11.52
CA ALA A 1019 -33.89 -50.52 10.66
C ALA A 1019 -33.44 -50.74 9.21
N TYR A 1020 -32.78 -51.87 8.92
CA TYR A 1020 -32.44 -52.32 7.57
C TYR A 1020 -33.59 -53.07 6.87
N LEU A 1021 -34.65 -53.46 7.59
CA LEU A 1021 -35.88 -54.13 7.10
C LEU A 1021 -37.11 -53.22 7.08
N GLU A 1022 -37.13 -52.11 7.83
CA GLU A 1022 -38.29 -51.22 7.89
C GLU A 1022 -38.57 -50.51 6.55
N ASN A 1023 -39.69 -50.90 5.92
CA ASN A 1023 -40.31 -50.15 4.84
C ASN A 1023 -41.21 -49.05 5.43
N GLY A 1024 -40.59 -47.93 5.79
CA GLY A 1024 -41.27 -46.74 6.30
C GLY A 1024 -42.27 -46.16 5.29
N THR A 1025 -43.55 -46.48 5.47
CA THR A 1025 -44.64 -45.70 4.87
C THR A 1025 -44.77 -44.38 5.64
N ILE A 1026 -44.66 -43.27 4.92
CA ILE A 1026 -44.66 -41.92 5.51
C ILE A 1026 -46.07 -41.56 5.98
N GLU A 1027 -46.24 -41.25 7.28
CA GLU A 1027 -47.26 -40.31 7.73
C GLU A 1027 -46.64 -38.92 7.99
N ASN A 1028 -47.39 -37.88 7.63
CA ASN A 1028 -46.89 -36.51 7.46
C ASN A 1028 -46.70 -35.73 8.76
N GLY A 1029 -45.70 -34.84 8.82
CA GLY A 1029 -45.53 -33.99 10.01
C GLY A 1029 -44.55 -32.82 9.96
N SER A 1030 -44.56 -31.95 8.93
CA SER A 1030 -43.87 -30.63 8.87
C SER A 1030 -42.32 -30.64 8.91
N SER A 1031 -41.55 -29.74 8.28
CA SER A 1031 -41.83 -28.46 7.61
C SER A 1031 -40.73 -28.10 6.58
N SER A 1032 -41.11 -27.46 5.46
CA SER A 1032 -40.40 -26.36 4.72
C SER A 1032 -38.84 -26.29 4.68
N GLU A 1033 -38.14 -26.09 3.55
CA GLU A 1033 -38.48 -25.40 2.29
C GLU A 1033 -37.80 -26.03 1.05
N LYS A 1034 -38.36 -25.77 -0.15
CA LYS A 1034 -37.78 -26.15 -1.44
C LYS A 1034 -36.69 -25.17 -1.92
N ARG A 1035 -35.75 -25.65 -2.74
CA ARG A 1035 -35.40 -25.01 -4.03
C ARG A 1035 -35.12 -26.06 -5.10
N GLU A 1036 -35.64 -25.85 -6.30
CA GLU A 1036 -35.71 -26.81 -7.40
C GLU A 1036 -34.62 -26.54 -8.46
N GLY A 1037 -34.17 -27.59 -9.16
CA GLY A 1037 -33.24 -27.49 -10.29
C GLY A 1037 -32.96 -28.82 -10.99
N GLU A 1038 -33.64 -29.05 -12.12
CA GLU A 1038 -33.28 -29.94 -13.25
C GLU A 1038 -33.27 -31.48 -13.11
N THR A 1039 -34.47 -32.06 -13.31
CA THR A 1039 -34.83 -33.18 -14.23
C THR A 1039 -33.96 -34.43 -14.48
N GLN A 1040 -34.58 -35.59 -14.12
CA GLN A 1040 -34.54 -36.93 -14.77
C GLN A 1040 -33.29 -37.83 -14.64
N PRO A 1041 -33.45 -39.18 -14.69
CA PRO A 1041 -34.57 -40.00 -14.19
C PRO A 1041 -34.13 -41.24 -13.36
N SER A 1042 -35.04 -41.76 -12.53
CA SER A 1042 -35.10 -43.16 -12.04
C SER A 1042 -33.80 -43.86 -11.57
N GLU A 1043 -33.53 -43.84 -10.26
CA GLU A 1043 -32.80 -44.92 -9.57
C GLU A 1043 -33.56 -45.37 -8.31
N ASP A 1044 -34.44 -46.34 -8.50
CA ASP A 1044 -35.29 -46.99 -7.48
C ASP A 1044 -34.48 -47.98 -6.60
N GLY A 1045 -33.21 -47.63 -6.28
CA GLY A 1045 -32.23 -48.52 -5.65
C GLY A 1045 -31.16 -47.84 -4.78
N THR A 1046 -31.21 -46.52 -4.63
CA THR A 1046 -30.25 -45.76 -3.82
C THR A 1046 -30.41 -45.98 -2.31
N GLU A 1047 -31.63 -46.23 -1.83
CA GLU A 1047 -31.86 -46.57 -0.41
C GLU A 1047 -31.38 -47.99 -0.05
N GLU A 1048 -31.71 -49.03 -0.82
CA GLU A 1048 -31.27 -50.40 -0.53
C GLU A 1048 -29.74 -50.53 -0.55
N THR A 1049 -29.08 -49.86 -1.50
CA THR A 1049 -27.60 -49.84 -1.59
C THR A 1049 -26.98 -49.16 -0.36
N SER A 1050 -27.60 -48.08 0.14
CA SER A 1050 -27.16 -47.37 1.34
C SER A 1050 -27.42 -48.16 2.62
N ARG A 1051 -28.60 -48.78 2.77
CA ARG A 1051 -28.96 -49.66 3.89
C ARG A 1051 -28.02 -50.86 3.98
N SER A 1052 -27.72 -51.48 2.84
CA SER A 1052 -26.75 -52.58 2.73
C SER A 1052 -25.35 -52.13 3.15
N ARG A 1053 -24.85 -51.00 2.61
CA ARG A 1053 -23.54 -50.45 2.97
C ARG A 1053 -23.42 -50.14 4.48
N ASN A 1054 -24.48 -49.59 5.08
CA ASN A 1054 -24.55 -49.33 6.52
C ASN A 1054 -24.55 -50.63 7.34
N LEU A 1055 -25.21 -51.69 6.87
CA LEU A 1055 -25.22 -53.00 7.51
C LEU A 1055 -23.85 -53.69 7.46
N TYR A 1056 -23.17 -53.68 6.30
CA TYR A 1056 -21.78 -54.16 6.18
C TYR A 1056 -20.84 -53.36 7.09
N PHE A 1057 -21.01 -52.04 7.16
CA PHE A 1057 -20.22 -51.17 8.04
C PHE A 1057 -20.46 -51.50 9.53
N ALA A 1058 -21.72 -51.64 9.96
CA ALA A 1058 -22.06 -51.97 11.36
C ALA A 1058 -21.51 -53.35 11.78
N ILE A 1059 -21.63 -54.37 10.92
CA ILE A 1059 -21.06 -55.71 11.18
C ILE A 1059 -19.53 -55.65 11.23
N GLY A 1060 -18.91 -54.90 10.29
CA GLY A 1060 -17.46 -54.69 10.25
C GLY A 1060 -16.92 -53.97 11.50
N ASP A 1061 -17.58 -52.90 11.93
CA ASP A 1061 -17.24 -52.14 13.14
C ASP A 1061 -17.41 -52.98 14.41
N ALA A 1062 -18.55 -53.65 14.59
CA ALA A 1062 -18.78 -54.52 15.74
C ALA A 1062 -17.73 -55.65 15.83
N LYS A 1063 -17.34 -56.24 14.70
CA LYS A 1063 -16.25 -57.21 14.62
C LYS A 1063 -14.90 -56.60 14.97
N CYS A 1064 -14.60 -55.42 14.43
CA CYS A 1064 -13.37 -54.68 14.70
C CYS A 1064 -13.24 -54.36 16.19
N ARG A 1065 -14.28 -53.77 16.79
CA ARG A 1065 -14.37 -53.48 18.23
C ARG A 1065 -14.20 -54.75 19.09
N ALA A 1066 -14.83 -55.86 18.72
CA ALA A 1066 -14.66 -57.12 19.45
C ALA A 1066 -13.22 -57.66 19.41
N ALA A 1067 -12.50 -57.48 18.30
CA ALA A 1067 -11.08 -57.82 18.20
C ALA A 1067 -10.19 -56.84 19.00
N VAL A 1068 -10.51 -55.54 18.99
CA VAL A 1068 -9.81 -54.52 19.80
C VAL A 1068 -9.98 -54.76 21.29
N GLN A 1069 -11.18 -55.15 21.75
CA GLN A 1069 -11.43 -55.51 23.15
C GLN A 1069 -10.59 -56.71 23.61
N LEU A 1070 -10.45 -57.76 22.79
CA LEU A 1070 -9.57 -58.89 23.10
C LEU A 1070 -8.10 -58.46 23.23
N LEU A 1071 -7.61 -57.57 22.35
CA LEU A 1071 -6.27 -57.00 22.46
C LEU A 1071 -6.12 -56.13 23.72
N LEU A 1072 -7.17 -55.40 24.11
CA LEU A 1072 -7.17 -54.56 25.31
C LEU A 1072 -7.16 -55.42 26.58
N ILE A 1073 -7.92 -56.51 26.64
CA ILE A 1073 -7.91 -57.48 27.75
C ILE A 1073 -6.53 -58.13 27.90
N GLN A 1074 -5.92 -58.55 26.80
CA GLN A 1074 -4.55 -59.08 26.81
C GLN A 1074 -3.55 -58.05 27.36
N ALA A 1075 -3.62 -56.79 26.90
CA ALA A 1075 -2.79 -55.71 27.41
C ALA A 1075 -3.02 -55.41 28.89
N VAL A 1076 -4.28 -55.37 29.34
CA VAL A 1076 -4.63 -55.18 30.76
C VAL A 1076 -4.10 -56.32 31.62
N MET A 1077 -4.20 -57.57 31.16
CA MET A 1077 -3.64 -58.74 31.83
C MET A 1077 -2.11 -58.65 31.95
N GLU A 1078 -1.41 -58.26 30.88
CA GLU A 1078 0.05 -58.06 30.91
C GLU A 1078 0.45 -56.96 31.90
N ILE A 1079 -0.21 -55.79 31.85
CA ILE A 1079 0.06 -54.67 32.76
C ILE A 1079 -0.23 -55.07 34.22
N TYR A 1080 -1.36 -55.73 34.49
CA TYR A 1080 -1.74 -56.18 35.82
C TYR A 1080 -0.74 -57.19 36.38
N ASN A 1081 -0.35 -58.21 35.59
CA ASN A 1081 0.60 -59.23 36.04
C ASN A 1081 1.99 -58.67 36.38
N VAL A 1082 2.45 -57.64 35.68
CA VAL A 1082 3.73 -56.97 35.96
C VAL A 1082 3.63 -56.06 37.19
N TYR A 1083 2.52 -55.34 37.38
CA TYR A 1083 2.39 -54.26 38.36
C TYR A 1083 1.46 -54.54 39.55
N ARG A 1084 0.96 -55.78 39.70
CA ARG A 1084 0.09 -56.26 40.80
C ARG A 1084 0.49 -55.74 42.19
N ALA A 1085 1.78 -55.79 42.52
CA ALA A 1085 2.30 -55.37 43.83
C ALA A 1085 2.34 -53.85 44.07
N GLN A 1086 2.13 -53.03 43.02
CA GLN A 1086 2.19 -51.56 43.08
C GLN A 1086 0.81 -50.89 42.99
N LEU A 1087 -0.22 -51.62 42.56
CA LEU A 1087 -1.58 -51.10 42.41
C LEU A 1087 -2.30 -51.03 43.77
N SER A 1088 -2.95 -49.89 44.07
CA SER A 1088 -3.87 -49.80 45.20
C SER A 1088 -5.14 -50.65 44.97
N SER A 1089 -5.81 -51.02 46.06
CA SER A 1089 -7.12 -51.68 46.00
C SER A 1089 -8.14 -50.86 45.22
N GLN A 1090 -8.17 -49.53 45.41
CA GLN A 1090 -9.04 -48.61 44.69
C GLN A 1090 -8.79 -48.65 43.17
N ASN A 1091 -7.52 -48.52 42.74
CA ASN A 1091 -7.17 -48.58 41.31
C ASN A 1091 -7.48 -49.95 40.69
N THR A 1092 -7.35 -51.03 41.47
CA THR A 1092 -7.66 -52.39 41.00
C THR A 1092 -9.17 -52.66 40.93
N VAL A 1093 -9.98 -52.10 41.82
CA VAL A 1093 -11.46 -52.16 41.75
C VAL A 1093 -11.99 -51.37 40.55
N ILE A 1094 -11.39 -50.22 40.21
CA ILE A 1094 -11.72 -49.46 38.99
C ILE A 1094 -11.45 -50.30 37.74
N LEU A 1095 -10.33 -51.03 37.71
CA LEU A 1095 -9.94 -51.91 36.61
C LEU A 1095 -10.86 -53.13 36.50
N PHE A 1096 -11.22 -53.76 37.63
CA PHE A 1096 -12.25 -54.81 37.67
C PHE A 1096 -13.58 -54.31 37.11
N GLY A 1097 -14.08 -53.14 37.54
CA GLY A 1097 -15.34 -52.59 37.06
C GLY A 1097 -15.34 -52.30 35.55
N ALA A 1098 -14.20 -51.92 34.97
CA ALA A 1098 -14.04 -51.78 33.53
C ALA A 1098 -14.18 -53.13 32.80
N LEU A 1099 -13.42 -54.14 33.23
CA LEU A 1099 -13.45 -55.48 32.64
C LEU A 1099 -14.80 -56.18 32.83
N HIS A 1100 -15.45 -55.98 33.98
CA HIS A 1100 -16.80 -56.49 34.26
C HIS A 1100 -17.85 -55.83 33.36
N THR A 1101 -17.69 -54.55 33.01
CA THR A 1101 -18.54 -53.89 31.99
C THR A 1101 -18.38 -54.55 30.61
N VAL A 1102 -17.16 -54.91 30.21
CA VAL A 1102 -16.92 -55.64 28.95
C VAL A 1102 -17.51 -57.06 29.00
N ALA A 1103 -17.30 -57.76 30.11
CA ALA A 1103 -17.82 -59.12 30.32
C ALA A 1103 -19.35 -59.16 30.27
N THR A 1104 -20.03 -58.29 31.03
CA THR A 1104 -21.49 -58.20 31.10
C THR A 1104 -22.11 -57.74 29.79
N HIS A 1105 -21.47 -56.84 29.05
CA HIS A 1105 -21.93 -56.43 27.71
C HIS A 1105 -21.83 -57.58 26.71
N ALA A 1106 -20.69 -58.28 26.65
CA ALA A 1106 -20.53 -59.47 25.82
C ALA A 1106 -21.51 -60.59 26.20
N HIS A 1107 -21.73 -60.82 27.50
CA HIS A 1107 -22.71 -61.75 28.03
C HIS A 1107 -24.15 -61.41 27.62
N LYS A 1108 -24.53 -60.13 27.71
CA LYS A 1108 -25.86 -59.65 27.29
C LYS A 1108 -26.11 -59.94 25.81
N ILE A 1109 -25.12 -59.71 24.95
CA ILE A 1109 -25.22 -59.99 23.51
C ILE A 1109 -25.23 -61.50 23.23
N ASN A 1110 -24.41 -62.30 23.91
CA ASN A 1110 -24.41 -63.76 23.75
C ASN A 1110 -25.70 -64.42 24.25
N SER A 1111 -26.39 -63.83 25.22
CA SER A 1111 -27.64 -64.33 25.80
C SER A 1111 -28.90 -63.93 25.00
N ASP A 1112 -28.78 -62.94 24.11
CA ASP A 1112 -29.84 -62.53 23.22
C ASP A 1112 -29.97 -63.53 22.06
N ASN A 1113 -30.89 -64.48 22.19
CA ASN A 1113 -31.11 -65.54 21.21
C ASN A 1113 -31.58 -64.96 19.85
N ASP A 1114 -32.28 -63.83 19.84
CA ASP A 1114 -32.82 -63.21 18.63
C ASP A 1114 -31.69 -62.52 17.84
N LEU A 1115 -30.91 -61.67 18.53
CA LEU A 1115 -29.74 -61.02 17.96
C LEU A 1115 -28.67 -62.04 17.51
N ARG A 1116 -28.45 -63.13 18.25
CA ARG A 1116 -27.49 -64.18 17.86
C ARG A 1116 -27.95 -64.98 16.64
N SER A 1117 -29.24 -65.26 16.50
CA SER A 1117 -29.78 -65.85 15.25
C SER A 1117 -29.61 -64.89 14.07
N LYS A 1118 -29.98 -63.61 14.22
CA LYS A 1118 -29.82 -62.58 13.18
C LYS A 1118 -28.36 -62.43 12.73
N LEU A 1119 -27.42 -62.39 13.67
CA LEU A 1119 -25.98 -62.34 13.36
C LEU A 1119 -25.52 -63.59 12.60
N GLN A 1120 -26.01 -64.78 12.95
CA GLN A 1120 -25.65 -66.02 12.26
C GLN A 1120 -26.22 -66.08 10.83
N GLU A 1121 -27.42 -65.55 10.60
CA GLU A 1121 -28.01 -65.41 9.25
C GLU A 1121 -27.24 -64.37 8.42
N LEU A 1122 -26.99 -63.18 8.97
CA LEU A 1122 -26.22 -62.12 8.31
C LEU A 1122 -24.77 -62.52 8.00
N GLY A 1123 -24.12 -63.29 8.88
CA GLY A 1123 -22.78 -63.85 8.63
C GLY A 1123 -22.75 -64.78 7.42
N SER A 1124 -23.84 -65.53 7.18
CA SER A 1124 -23.97 -66.39 6.00
C SER A 1124 -24.16 -65.59 4.69
N MET A 1125 -24.84 -64.43 4.75
CA MET A 1125 -25.05 -63.55 3.60
C MET A 1125 -23.83 -62.70 3.25
N THR A 1126 -23.09 -62.24 4.27
CA THR A 1126 -21.99 -61.27 4.12
C THR A 1126 -20.61 -61.89 3.90
N GLN A 1127 -20.50 -63.22 3.99
CA GLN A 1127 -19.24 -63.99 4.04
C GLN A 1127 -18.27 -63.58 5.17
N MET A 1128 -18.70 -62.72 6.10
CA MET A 1128 -17.89 -62.31 7.25
C MET A 1128 -17.98 -63.34 8.38
N GLN A 1129 -16.83 -63.76 8.92
CA GLN A 1129 -16.78 -64.57 10.14
C GLN A 1129 -17.38 -63.81 11.34
N ASP A 1130 -18.22 -64.51 12.12
CA ASP A 1130 -18.82 -64.09 13.40
C ASP A 1130 -17.83 -63.33 14.30
N PRO A 1131 -18.23 -62.20 14.92
CA PRO A 1131 -17.44 -61.56 15.97
C PRO A 1131 -17.15 -62.51 17.14
N PRO A 1132 -15.94 -62.51 17.72
CA PRO A 1132 -15.50 -63.51 18.72
C PRO A 1132 -16.08 -63.27 20.14
N LEU A 1133 -17.37 -62.96 20.25
CA LEU A 1133 -18.05 -62.50 21.46
C LEU A 1133 -18.03 -63.51 22.62
N LEU A 1134 -18.13 -64.80 22.33
CA LEU A 1134 -18.04 -65.86 23.36
C LEU A 1134 -16.63 -65.96 23.96
N ARG A 1135 -15.60 -65.74 23.13
CA ARG A 1135 -14.21 -65.67 23.59
C ARG A 1135 -14.00 -64.42 24.44
N LEU A 1136 -14.55 -63.29 23.99
CA LEU A 1136 -14.50 -62.01 24.70
C LEU A 1136 -15.18 -62.09 26.09
N GLU A 1137 -16.38 -62.66 26.17
CA GLU A 1137 -17.09 -62.92 27.44
C GLU A 1137 -16.21 -63.73 28.41
N ASN A 1138 -15.68 -64.87 27.94
CA ASN A 1138 -14.94 -65.80 28.79
C ASN A 1138 -13.60 -65.23 29.26
N GLU A 1139 -12.81 -64.62 28.37
CA GLU A 1139 -11.53 -64.00 28.75
C GLU A 1139 -11.73 -62.79 29.69
N SER A 1140 -12.80 -62.00 29.50
CA SER A 1140 -13.13 -60.89 30.39
C SER A 1140 -13.50 -61.36 31.80
N TYR A 1141 -14.42 -62.32 31.92
CA TYR A 1141 -14.80 -62.88 33.22
C TYR A 1141 -13.63 -63.60 33.92
N GLN A 1142 -12.78 -64.30 33.16
CA GLN A 1142 -11.63 -65.00 33.72
C GLN A 1142 -10.58 -64.03 34.27
N LEU A 1143 -10.35 -62.91 33.58
CA LEU A 1143 -9.48 -61.84 34.09
C LEU A 1143 -10.11 -61.14 35.31
N CYS A 1144 -11.43 -60.92 35.33
CA CYS A 1144 -12.13 -60.38 36.50
C CYS A 1144 -11.98 -61.28 37.75
N LEU A 1145 -12.21 -62.58 37.61
CA LEU A 1145 -12.00 -63.56 38.69
C LEU A 1145 -10.55 -63.56 39.15
N THR A 1146 -9.61 -63.61 38.21
CA THR A 1146 -8.16 -63.58 38.50
C THR A 1146 -7.78 -62.33 39.30
N ILE A 1147 -8.27 -61.15 38.91
CA ILE A 1147 -8.00 -59.89 39.62
C ILE A 1147 -8.58 -59.93 41.03
N LEU A 1148 -9.87 -60.23 41.21
CA LEU A 1148 -10.51 -60.21 42.52
C LEU A 1148 -9.96 -61.28 43.48
N GLN A 1149 -9.72 -62.50 42.98
CA GLN A 1149 -9.11 -63.59 43.77
C GLN A 1149 -7.70 -63.22 44.23
N ASN A 1150 -6.90 -62.57 43.36
CA ASN A 1150 -5.57 -62.11 43.73
C ASN A 1150 -5.58 -61.01 44.80
N ILE A 1151 -6.49 -60.02 44.72
CA ILE A 1151 -6.65 -59.00 45.77
C ILE A 1151 -7.04 -59.65 47.11
N PHE A 1152 -7.95 -60.64 47.05
CA PHE A 1152 -8.44 -61.36 48.23
C PHE A 1152 -7.35 -62.20 48.91
N LEU A 1153 -6.44 -62.82 48.13
CA LEU A 1153 -5.34 -63.63 48.64
C LEU A 1153 -4.14 -62.81 49.15
N ASP A 1154 -3.88 -61.63 48.59
CA ASP A 1154 -2.65 -60.86 48.86
C ASP A 1154 -2.68 -59.97 50.11
N ARG A 1155 -3.87 -59.62 50.66
CA ARG A 1155 -4.00 -58.59 51.70
C ARG A 1155 -4.40 -59.13 53.08
N SER A 1156 -3.84 -58.51 54.13
CA SER A 1156 -4.26 -58.70 55.52
C SER A 1156 -5.68 -58.14 55.78
N PRO A 1157 -6.47 -58.75 56.70
CA PRO A 1157 -7.93 -58.59 56.73
C PRO A 1157 -8.50 -57.19 57.09
N ASP A 1158 -7.68 -56.25 57.59
CA ASP A 1158 -8.16 -55.03 58.29
C ASP A 1158 -8.41 -53.79 57.42
N GLU A 1159 -8.09 -53.78 56.11
CA GLU A 1159 -8.38 -52.65 55.21
C GLU A 1159 -9.10 -53.08 53.93
N GLY A 1160 -10.41 -52.76 53.83
CA GLY A 1160 -11.21 -52.87 52.60
C GLY A 1160 -11.67 -54.27 52.17
N SER A 1161 -11.37 -55.30 52.96
CA SER A 1161 -11.64 -56.72 52.64
C SER A 1161 -13.11 -57.03 52.29
N VAL A 1162 -14.06 -56.44 53.03
CA VAL A 1162 -15.51 -56.72 52.89
C VAL A 1162 -16.07 -56.33 51.52
N GLU A 1163 -15.60 -55.22 50.93
CA GLU A 1163 -16.09 -54.77 49.62
C GLU A 1163 -15.58 -55.69 48.51
N VAL A 1164 -14.30 -56.08 48.55
CA VAL A 1164 -13.70 -57.00 47.58
C VAL A 1164 -14.30 -58.41 47.70
N GLU A 1165 -14.50 -58.91 48.93
CA GLU A 1165 -15.20 -60.17 49.21
C GLU A 1165 -16.60 -60.16 48.56
N SER A 1166 -17.35 -59.07 48.72
CA SER A 1166 -18.71 -58.95 48.16
C SER A 1166 -18.73 -58.97 46.64
N HIS A 1167 -17.76 -58.32 45.98
CA HIS A 1167 -17.61 -58.35 44.52
C HIS A 1167 -17.17 -59.73 44.03
N LEU A 1168 -16.26 -60.41 44.72
CA LEU A 1168 -15.81 -61.76 44.35
C LEU A 1168 -16.96 -62.77 44.46
N VAL A 1169 -17.71 -62.73 45.57
CA VAL A 1169 -18.89 -63.59 45.78
C VAL A 1169 -19.96 -63.32 44.72
N ALA A 1170 -20.24 -62.05 44.41
CA ALA A 1170 -21.20 -61.68 43.37
C ALA A 1170 -20.77 -62.19 41.99
N LEU A 1171 -19.50 -62.03 41.62
CA LEU A 1171 -18.95 -62.49 40.34
C LEU A 1171 -18.98 -64.02 40.22
N CYS A 1172 -18.58 -64.74 41.27
CA CYS A 1172 -18.62 -66.20 41.29
C CYS A 1172 -20.06 -66.72 41.14
N LYS A 1173 -21.02 -66.07 41.81
CA LYS A 1173 -22.45 -66.37 41.67
C LYS A 1173 -22.95 -66.10 40.25
N GLU A 1174 -22.62 -64.94 39.68
CA GLU A 1174 -22.98 -64.53 38.33
C GLU A 1174 -22.50 -65.56 37.29
N VAL A 1175 -21.22 -65.93 37.31
CA VAL A 1175 -20.64 -66.89 36.35
C VAL A 1175 -21.31 -68.27 36.43
N LEU A 1176 -21.59 -68.77 37.64
CA LEU A 1176 -22.31 -70.04 37.82
C LEU A 1176 -23.77 -69.94 37.33
N GLU A 1177 -24.47 -68.83 37.61
CA GLU A 1177 -25.81 -68.58 37.07
C GLU A 1177 -25.82 -68.53 35.53
N VAL A 1178 -24.86 -67.85 34.91
CA VAL A 1178 -24.71 -67.77 33.44
C VAL A 1178 -24.55 -69.16 32.83
N TYR A 1179 -23.66 -69.99 33.40
CA TYR A 1179 -23.45 -71.36 32.94
C TYR A 1179 -24.71 -72.23 33.06
N LEU A 1180 -25.39 -72.16 34.22
CA LEU A 1180 -26.62 -72.91 34.46
C LEU A 1180 -27.80 -72.47 33.58
N ARG A 1181 -27.93 -71.17 33.29
CA ARG A 1181 -28.92 -70.65 32.32
C ARG A 1181 -28.64 -71.17 30.91
N THR A 1182 -27.38 -71.22 30.49
CA THR A 1182 -27.01 -71.81 29.19
C THR A 1182 -27.36 -73.31 29.13
N ALA A 1183 -27.18 -74.03 30.25
CA ALA A 1183 -27.47 -75.45 30.35
C ALA A 1183 -28.98 -75.80 30.34
N ASN A 1184 -29.90 -74.83 30.54
CA ASN A 1184 -31.33 -75.08 30.71
C ASN A 1184 -32.26 -74.11 29.96
N PRO A 1185 -32.93 -74.54 28.87
CA PRO A 1185 -33.84 -73.66 28.11
C PRO A 1185 -35.27 -73.51 28.66
N ALA A 1186 -35.70 -74.31 29.65
CA ALA A 1186 -37.11 -74.69 29.80
C ALA A 1186 -37.99 -73.83 30.74
N GLN A 1187 -37.71 -72.53 30.94
CA GLN A 1187 -38.58 -71.63 31.73
C GLN A 1187 -38.77 -70.25 31.08
N LEU A 1188 -39.49 -70.20 29.96
CA LEU A 1188 -40.00 -68.96 29.35
C LEU A 1188 -41.31 -69.20 28.56
N SER A 1189 -42.28 -69.86 29.18
CA SER A 1189 -43.72 -69.86 28.82
C SER A 1189 -44.53 -70.46 29.95
N GLY A 1190 -45.64 -69.83 30.34
CA GLY A 1190 -46.41 -70.21 31.53
C GLY A 1190 -47.25 -71.48 31.34
N GLY A 1191 -47.10 -72.44 32.27
CA GLY A 1191 -47.91 -73.66 32.34
C GLY A 1191 -47.35 -74.62 33.39
N ALA A 1192 -48.12 -74.95 34.43
CA ALA A 1192 -47.62 -75.73 35.56
C ALA A 1192 -47.63 -77.25 35.30
N GLN A 1193 -46.49 -77.93 35.48
CA GLN A 1193 -46.39 -79.37 35.73
C GLN A 1193 -45.07 -79.74 36.45
N PRO A 1194 -44.99 -80.86 37.21
CA PRO A 1194 -43.85 -81.18 38.08
C PRO A 1194 -42.66 -81.82 37.36
N LEU A 1195 -41.48 -81.79 37.99
CA LEU A 1195 -40.20 -82.21 37.42
C LEU A 1195 -40.09 -83.72 37.13
N GLY A 1196 -39.51 -84.04 35.97
CA GLY A 1196 -38.92 -85.35 35.65
C GLY A 1196 -38.15 -85.30 34.34
N HIS A 1197 -36.84 -85.59 34.37
CA HIS A 1197 -35.90 -85.62 33.23
C HIS A 1197 -35.54 -84.28 32.57
N TRP A 1198 -34.41 -83.72 33.00
CA TRP A 1198 -33.71 -82.67 32.25
C TRP A 1198 -32.81 -83.32 31.18
N LEU A 1199 -33.10 -83.04 29.91
CA LEU A 1199 -32.19 -83.32 28.79
C LEU A 1199 -31.28 -82.12 28.54
N ILE A 1200 -29.98 -82.38 28.37
CA ILE A 1200 -29.05 -81.39 27.83
C ILE A 1200 -29.52 -81.08 26.39
N PRO A 1201 -29.69 -79.81 25.98
CA PRO A 1201 -30.16 -79.47 24.64
C PRO A 1201 -29.20 -80.03 23.57
N VAL A 1202 -29.73 -80.86 22.67
CA VAL A 1202 -28.96 -81.68 21.70
C VAL A 1202 -28.43 -80.87 20.50
N GLY A 1203 -28.33 -79.55 20.64
CA GLY A 1203 -27.77 -78.65 19.62
C GLY A 1203 -26.24 -78.62 19.64
N SER A 1204 -25.61 -78.83 18.49
CA SER A 1204 -24.13 -78.82 18.35
C SER A 1204 -23.50 -77.44 18.60
N SER A 1205 -24.29 -76.36 18.61
CA SER A 1205 -23.90 -75.01 19.02
C SER A 1205 -23.82 -74.90 20.54
N LYS A 1206 -24.93 -75.14 21.27
CA LYS A 1206 -24.99 -75.01 22.74
C LYS A 1206 -24.01 -75.94 23.47
N ARG A 1207 -23.72 -77.13 22.93
CA ARG A 1207 -22.64 -78.00 23.47
C ARG A 1207 -21.26 -77.34 23.37
N ARG A 1208 -20.92 -76.69 22.24
CA ARG A 1208 -19.65 -75.96 22.08
C ARG A 1208 -19.57 -74.75 22.99
N GLU A 1209 -20.69 -74.07 23.19
CA GLU A 1209 -20.79 -72.92 24.10
C GLU A 1209 -20.51 -73.30 25.56
N LEU A 1210 -21.17 -74.36 26.06
CA LEU A 1210 -20.92 -74.92 27.39
C LEU A 1210 -19.48 -75.42 27.56
N ALA A 1211 -18.90 -76.06 26.53
CA ALA A 1211 -17.50 -76.48 26.56
C ALA A 1211 -16.53 -75.30 26.63
N ALA A 1212 -16.81 -74.19 25.92
CA ALA A 1212 -16.00 -72.98 25.96
C ALA A 1212 -16.05 -72.25 27.31
N ARG A 1213 -17.21 -72.29 28.02
CA ARG A 1213 -17.36 -71.71 29.37
C ARG A 1213 -16.81 -72.59 30.49
N ALA A 1214 -16.48 -73.86 30.25
CA ALA A 1214 -16.04 -74.78 31.31
C ALA A 1214 -14.76 -74.36 32.07
N PRO A 1215 -13.68 -73.85 31.44
CA PRO A 1215 -12.48 -73.39 32.17
C PRO A 1215 -12.77 -72.24 33.15
N LEU A 1216 -13.70 -71.36 32.77
CA LEU A 1216 -14.15 -70.24 33.60
C LEU A 1216 -14.93 -70.75 34.83
N VAL A 1217 -15.78 -71.76 34.67
CA VAL A 1217 -16.48 -72.42 35.78
C VAL A 1217 -15.52 -73.12 36.73
N VAL A 1218 -14.51 -73.84 36.21
CA VAL A 1218 -13.46 -74.45 37.06
C VAL A 1218 -12.73 -73.39 37.87
N SER A 1219 -12.32 -72.29 37.22
CA SER A 1219 -11.68 -71.14 37.90
C SER A 1219 -12.60 -70.52 38.96
N THR A 1220 -13.92 -70.49 38.71
CA THR A 1220 -14.92 -70.00 39.67
C THR A 1220 -15.06 -70.91 40.88
N LEU A 1221 -15.07 -72.23 40.68
CA LEU A 1221 -15.11 -73.21 41.78
C LEU A 1221 -13.83 -73.15 42.63
N GLN A 1222 -12.67 -72.94 42.00
CA GLN A 1222 -11.39 -72.70 42.67
C GLN A 1222 -11.36 -71.37 43.44
N ALA A 1223 -12.02 -70.32 42.94
CA ALA A 1223 -12.18 -69.07 43.68
C ALA A 1223 -13.11 -69.23 44.89
N ILE A 1224 -14.19 -70.01 44.76
CA ILE A 1224 -15.12 -70.32 45.86
C ILE A 1224 -14.43 -71.20 46.93
N SER A 1225 -13.63 -72.20 46.56
CA SER A 1225 -12.89 -73.02 47.53
C SER A 1225 -11.71 -72.27 48.17
N GLY A 1226 -11.26 -71.16 47.56
CA GLY A 1226 -10.32 -70.21 48.14
C GLY A 1226 -10.93 -69.24 49.16
N LEU A 1227 -12.26 -69.21 49.34
CA LEU A 1227 -12.91 -68.43 50.39
C LEU A 1227 -12.69 -69.13 51.75
N GLY A 1228 -12.12 -68.40 52.73
CA GLY A 1228 -11.94 -68.95 54.08
C GLY A 1228 -13.26 -69.31 54.75
N ASP A 1229 -13.24 -70.29 55.66
CA ASP A 1229 -14.41 -70.95 56.25
C ASP A 1229 -15.55 -69.99 56.66
N SER A 1230 -15.22 -68.88 57.34
CA SER A 1230 -16.21 -67.88 57.78
C SER A 1230 -16.88 -67.12 56.63
N SER A 1231 -16.14 -66.82 55.56
CA SER A 1231 -16.66 -66.16 54.35
C SER A 1231 -17.47 -67.13 53.49
N PHE A 1232 -17.04 -68.39 53.41
CA PHE A 1232 -17.79 -69.44 52.73
C PHE A 1232 -19.11 -69.74 53.46
N GLU A 1233 -19.10 -69.94 54.78
CA GLU A 1233 -20.29 -70.21 55.59
C GLU A 1233 -21.32 -69.06 55.51
N LYS A 1234 -20.86 -67.81 55.63
CA LYS A 1234 -21.68 -66.59 55.47
C LYS A 1234 -22.40 -66.51 54.11
N ASN A 1235 -21.78 -67.02 53.05
CA ASN A 1235 -22.31 -66.98 51.68
C ASN A 1235 -22.84 -68.33 51.17
N LEU A 1236 -22.84 -69.37 52.01
CA LEU A 1236 -23.25 -70.74 51.66
C LEU A 1236 -24.69 -70.77 51.10
N GLY A 1237 -25.60 -69.98 51.68
CA GLY A 1237 -26.98 -69.84 51.21
C GLY A 1237 -27.11 -69.25 49.79
N GLN A 1238 -26.08 -68.56 49.28
CA GLN A 1238 -26.05 -68.06 47.91
C GLN A 1238 -25.47 -69.07 46.92
N PHE A 1239 -24.43 -69.82 47.33
CA PHE A 1239 -23.76 -70.78 46.45
C PHE A 1239 -24.43 -72.15 46.41
N PHE A 1240 -24.97 -72.65 47.53
CA PHE A 1240 -25.54 -74.00 47.63
C PHE A 1240 -26.64 -74.29 46.58
N PRO A 1241 -27.59 -73.38 46.28
CA PRO A 1241 -28.59 -73.61 45.23
C PRO A 1241 -28.00 -73.76 43.82
N LEU A 1242 -26.84 -73.14 43.56
CA LEU A 1242 -26.15 -73.17 42.26
C LEU A 1242 -25.25 -74.40 42.15
N LEU A 1243 -24.49 -74.72 43.20
CA LEU A 1243 -23.64 -75.90 43.26
C LEU A 1243 -24.44 -77.22 43.24
N ALA A 1244 -25.62 -77.23 43.89
CA ALA A 1244 -26.54 -78.38 43.87
C ALA A 1244 -27.41 -78.47 42.59
N ALA A 1245 -27.29 -77.51 41.66
CA ALA A 1245 -28.09 -77.52 40.45
C ALA A 1245 -27.68 -78.69 39.51
N PRO A 1246 -28.65 -79.45 38.94
CA PRO A 1246 -28.35 -80.64 38.15
C PRO A 1246 -27.40 -80.42 36.97
N GLY A 1247 -27.35 -79.21 36.40
CA GLY A 1247 -26.48 -78.88 35.26
C GLY A 1247 -24.99 -78.90 35.58
N LEU A 1248 -24.60 -78.41 36.77
CA LEU A 1248 -23.21 -78.45 37.26
C LEU A 1248 -22.83 -79.87 37.68
N ALA A 1249 -23.67 -80.50 38.50
CA ALA A 1249 -23.44 -81.86 38.98
C ALA A 1249 -23.27 -82.87 37.83
N ARG A 1250 -24.03 -82.75 36.72
CA ARG A 1250 -23.88 -83.68 35.59
C ARG A 1250 -22.61 -83.46 34.77
N TRP A 1251 -21.99 -82.27 34.78
CA TRP A 1251 -20.73 -82.04 34.07
C TRP A 1251 -19.55 -82.65 34.83
N CYS A 1252 -19.53 -82.51 36.16
CA CYS A 1252 -18.57 -83.20 37.05
C CYS A 1252 -18.68 -84.73 37.04
N PHE A 1253 -19.82 -85.29 36.60
CA PHE A 1253 -20.12 -86.74 36.66
C PHE A 1253 -20.53 -87.37 35.31
N ASN A 1254 -20.17 -86.78 34.16
CA ASN A 1254 -20.47 -87.38 32.85
C ASN A 1254 -19.34 -88.36 32.41
N PRO A 1255 -19.55 -89.69 32.34
CA PRO A 1255 -18.45 -90.66 32.12
C PRO A 1255 -17.96 -90.78 30.66
N ALA A 1256 -18.33 -89.85 29.77
CA ALA A 1256 -18.20 -90.03 28.32
C ALA A 1256 -16.93 -89.42 27.69
N ASP A 1257 -16.19 -88.58 28.42
CA ASP A 1257 -14.94 -87.93 27.97
C ASP A 1257 -13.73 -88.30 28.87
N THR A 1258 -13.74 -89.50 29.46
CA THR A 1258 -12.65 -89.99 30.33
C THR A 1258 -11.40 -90.46 29.56
N GLU A 1259 -10.75 -89.53 28.86
CA GLU A 1259 -9.34 -89.64 28.45
C GLU A 1259 -8.56 -88.34 28.74
N ARG A 1260 -8.55 -87.92 30.03
CA ARG A 1260 -7.47 -87.12 30.65
C ARG A 1260 -7.54 -87.20 32.18
N HIS A 1261 -6.35 -87.35 32.77
CA HIS A 1261 -5.99 -87.65 34.17
C HIS A 1261 -6.92 -87.22 35.33
N PRO A 1262 -7.17 -88.10 36.32
CA PRO A 1262 -8.02 -87.83 37.48
C PRO A 1262 -7.24 -87.34 38.73
N HIS A 1263 -6.34 -86.36 38.60
CA HIS A 1263 -5.47 -85.93 39.71
C HIS A 1263 -5.59 -84.47 40.17
N ASP A 1264 -6.34 -83.62 39.47
CA ASP A 1264 -6.56 -82.21 39.83
C ASP A 1264 -8.07 -81.90 39.95
N PHE A 1265 -8.68 -82.27 41.08
CA PHE A 1265 -10.05 -81.90 41.47
C PHE A 1265 -10.14 -81.65 42.98
#